data_AF-A0A820ENT2-F1
#
_entry.id   AF-A0A820ENT2-F1
#
_cell.length_a   1.000
_cell.length_b   1.000
_cell.length_c   1.000
_cell.angle_alpha   90.00
_cell.angle_beta   90.00
_cell.angle_gamma   90.00
#
_symmetry.space_group_name_H-M   'P 1'
#
loop_
_entity.id
_entity.type
_entity.pdbx_description
1 polymer ?
#
loop_
_entity_poly.entity_id
_entity_poly.type
_entity_poly.pdbx_seq_one_letter_code
_entity_poly.pdbx_strand_id
1 'polypeptide(L)'
;MNRQLDEQQPREQAGFRSGFSTIDHLQVINQILERTRECKIPLCMAFVDYEKAFDSIEINAVINALVRQNIPKQYIRTLLNINTGCSASFRLFNNNIAIPINRGVRQGDTISPKLFTAALEDVFRTLSWENRGIMVDGELLTHLRFADDIVLFAYDVKTVAEMLKELNEASTRVGLKINRTKTQAMKNGQYASENIKLDDDTILFVNKYTYLGQTITQDHKVEDEIRRRRSAAWFSFKNIEEILKKTKNTTLRAHLFNSTILPVLNYGCEVWTMRESDKQKLQTTQRAIERRVLGIKLVQKIPNNIIRQRTKFKDAYIDALQRKFRWAGHVARREANRITRMGIDFVWFLPIHPIGITNRKGSLGSPYSINDFRAINPEYGTMGDFDHLVSELHRLGMRVMIDIVFRHTSHDCSWIKEYPEWYWRDTTGKPISRVPQWRDIVDLKFEGNETTLWSELIDILKFWCEHGVDGFRLDVASCVPIEFWRQARRSVTEVYPRCIWLAESCWFSAMKSQRDQDTIIHTDAELYEAFDLCYDYDLYVAWRGAVQGAASIKSYLELLRLQTFIYPKNFIKLRFVENHDQDRIAYICRDNRWKGLAWTAFSAFNKGCFLVHDGQEMEQKTISSLFEKDWVDNKGVRPLEEFILRLIQIKKHPVIETKEARLTLTHHSPCIVAVWEVKSTREGLIGIFNVAQEADGAQFIQIPNLSNGNYKNLFIDMGVNELLRYELRAVSVNSNGRLAVPKVAIVLHYTDILLLPKPFYSVTFDFNYRHA
;
A
#
# COMPACT_ATOMS: atom_id res chain seq x y z
N MET A 1 -25.39 9.46 1.67
CA MET A 1 -25.03 10.88 1.46
C MET A 1 -23.58 11.18 1.85
N ASN A 2 -23.13 10.94 3.09
CA ASN A 2 -21.75 11.24 3.51
C ASN A 2 -20.66 10.62 2.62
N ARG A 3 -20.76 9.31 2.33
CA ARG A 3 -19.82 8.62 1.43
C ARG A 3 -19.78 9.26 0.03
N GLN A 4 -20.94 9.54 -0.54
CA GLN A 4 -21.07 10.12 -1.88
C GLN A 4 -20.50 11.56 -1.94
N LEU A 5 -20.71 12.38 -0.90
CA LEU A 5 -20.09 13.70 -0.81
C LEU A 5 -18.57 13.59 -0.69
N ASP A 6 -18.04 12.61 0.06
CA ASP A 6 -16.60 12.40 0.22
C ASP A 6 -15.90 11.89 -1.04
N GLU A 7 -16.60 11.07 -1.84
CA GLU A 7 -16.14 10.58 -3.16
C GLU A 7 -16.08 11.72 -4.20
N GLN A 8 -16.82 12.81 -4.00
CA GLN A 8 -16.83 13.98 -4.88
C GLN A 8 -15.78 15.04 -4.51
N GLN A 9 -15.03 14.84 -3.42
CA GLN A 9 -13.99 15.78 -2.98
C GLN A 9 -12.61 15.36 -3.51
N PRO A 10 -11.84 16.30 -4.10
CA PRO A 10 -10.49 16.04 -4.56
C PRO A 10 -9.54 15.88 -3.35
N ARG A 11 -8.34 15.34 -3.55
CA ARG A 11 -7.38 15.05 -2.46
C ARG A 11 -6.88 16.33 -1.75
N GLU A 12 -6.95 17.46 -2.44
CA GLU A 12 -6.58 18.80 -1.96
C GLU A 12 -7.54 19.30 -0.87
N GLN A 13 -8.78 18.78 -0.79
CA GLN A 13 -9.70 19.03 0.33
C GLN A 13 -9.56 17.93 1.38
N ALA A 14 -9.01 18.26 2.55
CA ALA A 14 -8.82 17.33 3.67
C ALA A 14 -9.79 17.58 4.85
N GLY A 15 -10.45 18.73 4.88
CA GLY A 15 -11.33 19.14 5.97
C GLY A 15 -12.55 18.25 6.10
N PHE A 16 -12.86 17.84 7.34
CA PHE A 16 -14.03 17.02 7.68
C PHE A 16 -14.12 15.68 6.94
N ARG A 17 -13.02 15.13 6.41
CA ARG A 17 -13.00 13.84 5.70
C ARG A 17 -12.39 12.74 6.55
N SER A 18 -12.95 11.54 6.44
CA SER A 18 -12.37 10.35 7.06
C SER A 18 -11.00 10.05 6.47
N GLY A 19 -10.03 9.72 7.32
CA GLY A 19 -8.67 9.37 6.90
C GLY A 19 -7.77 10.57 6.61
N PHE A 20 -8.25 11.80 6.77
CA PHE A 20 -7.46 13.03 6.66
C PHE A 20 -7.36 13.78 7.99
N SER A 21 -6.25 14.48 8.17
CA SER A 21 -5.94 15.26 9.36
C SER A 21 -5.26 16.58 8.99
N THR A 22 -5.29 17.55 9.92
CA THR A 22 -4.56 18.82 9.75
C THR A 22 -3.06 18.59 9.58
N ILE A 23 -2.52 17.52 10.18
CA ILE A 23 -1.11 17.13 10.11
C ILE A 23 -0.69 16.83 8.67
N ASP A 24 -1.59 16.30 7.83
CA ASP A 24 -1.24 15.95 6.45
C ASP A 24 -0.92 17.20 5.62
N HIS A 25 -1.75 18.23 5.73
CA HIS A 25 -1.50 19.51 5.05
C HIS A 25 -0.27 20.22 5.62
N LEU A 26 -0.09 20.19 6.94
CA LEU A 26 1.10 20.74 7.58
C LEU A 26 2.38 20.05 7.09
N GLN A 27 2.35 18.73 6.89
CA GLN A 27 3.48 18.01 6.32
C GLN A 27 3.75 18.46 4.88
N VAL A 28 2.73 18.52 4.03
CA VAL A 28 2.90 18.91 2.61
C VAL A 28 3.54 20.29 2.52
N ILE A 29 3.06 21.27 3.28
CA ILE A 29 3.64 22.63 3.30
C ILE A 29 5.08 22.60 3.82
N ASN A 30 5.36 21.84 4.87
CA ASN A 30 6.71 21.73 5.42
C ASN A 30 7.69 21.13 4.40
N GLN A 31 7.28 20.07 3.69
CA GLN A 31 8.09 19.46 2.63
C GLN A 31 8.30 20.41 1.45
N ILE A 32 7.25 21.13 1.02
CA ILE A 32 7.38 22.14 -0.04
C ILE A 32 8.39 23.22 0.37
N LEU A 33 8.27 23.78 1.58
CA LEU A 33 9.18 24.81 2.08
C LEU A 33 10.63 24.32 2.19
N GLU A 34 10.82 23.09 2.68
CA GLU A 34 12.14 22.45 2.79
C GLU A 34 12.75 22.25 1.40
N ARG A 35 12.04 21.59 0.48
CA ARG A 35 12.55 21.24 -0.86
C ARG A 35 12.78 22.45 -1.75
N THR A 36 11.84 23.37 -1.78
CA THR A 36 12.00 24.60 -2.58
C THR A 36 13.19 25.42 -2.10
N ARG A 37 13.48 25.43 -0.79
CA ARG A 37 14.67 26.07 -0.26
C ARG A 37 15.95 25.32 -0.61
N GLU A 38 15.99 24.00 -0.41
CA GLU A 38 17.15 23.14 -0.74
C GLU A 38 17.55 23.29 -2.21
N CYS A 39 16.55 23.22 -3.10
CA CYS A 39 16.75 23.30 -4.55
C CYS A 39 16.79 24.73 -5.09
N LYS A 40 16.66 25.76 -4.23
CA LYS A 40 16.58 27.19 -4.61
C LYS A 40 15.48 27.48 -5.63
N ILE A 41 14.37 26.77 -5.53
CA ILE A 41 13.19 26.94 -6.36
C ILE A 41 12.34 28.07 -5.76
N PRO A 42 11.92 29.06 -6.56
CA PRO A 42 10.99 30.10 -6.13
C PRO A 42 9.66 29.49 -5.64
N LEU A 43 9.14 29.95 -4.51
CA LEU A 43 7.82 29.63 -3.98
C LEU A 43 7.11 30.90 -3.52
N CYS A 44 5.85 31.05 -3.92
CA CYS A 44 4.90 31.99 -3.34
C CYS A 44 3.67 31.23 -2.84
N MET A 45 3.22 31.55 -1.64
CA MET A 45 2.04 30.97 -1.00
C MET A 45 1.10 32.09 -0.55
N ALA A 46 -0.21 31.95 -0.79
CA ALA A 46 -1.23 32.82 -0.21
C ALA A 46 -2.14 32.02 0.71
N PHE A 47 -2.22 32.43 1.97
CA PHE A 47 -3.12 31.87 2.98
C PHE A 47 -4.39 32.70 2.99
N VAL A 48 -5.51 32.08 2.62
CA VAL A 48 -6.81 32.73 2.43
C VAL A 48 -7.69 32.43 3.64
N ASP A 49 -8.29 33.48 4.21
CA ASP A 49 -9.26 33.41 5.31
C ASP A 49 -10.57 34.02 4.83
N TYR A 50 -11.71 33.41 5.14
CA TYR A 50 -13.05 33.95 4.84
C TYR A 50 -13.68 34.61 6.06
N GLU A 51 -14.40 35.71 5.85
CA GLU A 51 -15.22 36.33 6.89
C GLU A 51 -16.44 35.47 7.20
N LYS A 52 -16.45 34.79 8.37
CA LYS A 52 -17.58 33.99 8.86
C LYS A 52 -18.08 32.95 7.83
N ALA A 53 -17.16 32.16 7.28
CA ALA A 53 -17.39 31.30 6.12
C ALA A 53 -18.69 30.45 6.20
N PHE A 54 -18.90 29.77 7.33
CA PHE A 54 -20.07 28.92 7.55
C PHE A 54 -21.37 29.72 7.63
N ASP A 55 -21.34 30.95 8.13
CA ASP A 55 -22.53 31.79 8.32
C ASP A 55 -22.89 32.57 7.05
N SER A 56 -21.94 32.76 6.12
CA SER A 56 -22.10 33.65 4.98
C SER A 56 -22.51 32.94 3.68
N ILE A 57 -22.24 31.63 3.57
CA ILE A 57 -22.49 30.88 2.33
C ILE A 57 -23.98 30.82 1.95
N GLU A 58 -24.31 31.04 0.69
CA GLU A 58 -25.69 31.07 0.21
C GLU A 58 -26.31 29.67 0.19
N ILE A 59 -27.54 29.54 0.72
CA ILE A 59 -28.27 28.25 0.74
C ILE A 59 -28.46 27.70 -0.67
N ASN A 60 -28.71 28.57 -1.65
CA ASN A 60 -28.84 28.19 -3.05
C ASN A 60 -27.55 27.60 -3.63
N ALA A 61 -26.38 28.10 -3.21
CA ALA A 61 -25.10 27.55 -3.65
C ALA A 61 -24.90 26.13 -3.11
N VAL A 62 -25.24 25.89 -1.85
CA VAL A 62 -25.23 24.54 -1.24
C VAL A 62 -26.16 23.60 -2.02
N ILE A 63 -27.40 24.02 -2.30
CA ILE A 63 -28.36 23.18 -3.02
C ILE A 63 -27.85 22.85 -4.43
N ASN A 64 -27.35 23.84 -5.16
CA ASN A 64 -26.81 23.64 -6.51
C ASN A 64 -25.63 22.67 -6.52
N ALA A 65 -24.73 22.78 -5.53
CA ALA A 65 -23.61 21.86 -5.37
C ALA A 65 -24.08 20.42 -5.12
N LEU A 66 -25.09 20.22 -4.26
CA LEU A 66 -25.66 18.89 -4.02
C LEU A 66 -26.29 18.28 -5.28
N VAL A 67 -26.97 19.10 -6.09
CA VAL A 67 -27.55 18.66 -7.38
C VAL A 67 -26.44 18.21 -8.34
N ARG A 68 -25.39 19.03 -8.51
CA ARG A 68 -24.25 18.72 -9.40
C ARG A 68 -23.43 17.51 -8.94
N GLN A 69 -23.43 17.23 -7.64
CA GLN A 69 -22.79 16.06 -7.05
C GLN A 69 -23.70 14.81 -7.03
N ASN A 70 -24.83 14.86 -7.76
CA ASN A 70 -25.78 13.75 -7.92
C ASN A 70 -26.41 13.25 -6.62
N ILE A 71 -26.57 14.11 -5.62
CA ILE A 71 -27.28 13.73 -4.38
C ILE A 71 -28.77 13.51 -4.69
N PRO A 72 -29.40 12.42 -4.22
CA PRO A 72 -30.80 12.16 -4.52
C PRO A 72 -31.73 13.28 -4.08
N LYS A 73 -32.69 13.65 -4.95
CA LYS A 73 -33.62 14.78 -4.75
C LYS A 73 -34.37 14.75 -3.42
N GLN A 74 -34.64 13.56 -2.87
CA GLN A 74 -35.32 13.39 -1.58
C GLN A 74 -34.50 13.97 -0.41
N TYR A 75 -33.18 13.77 -0.41
CA TYR A 75 -32.28 14.34 0.60
C TYR A 75 -32.19 15.86 0.45
N ILE A 76 -32.04 16.35 -0.79
CA ILE A 76 -31.98 17.79 -1.08
C ILE A 76 -33.27 18.49 -0.61
N ARG A 77 -34.44 17.90 -0.90
CA ARG A 77 -35.73 18.43 -0.44
C ARG A 77 -35.84 18.47 1.07
N THR A 78 -35.36 17.43 1.75
CA THR A 78 -35.34 17.38 3.22
C THR A 78 -34.46 18.47 3.80
N LEU A 79 -33.25 18.67 3.25
CA LEU A 79 -32.34 19.73 3.67
C LEU A 79 -32.92 21.12 3.40
N LEU A 80 -33.61 21.31 2.27
CA LEU A 80 -34.27 22.56 1.95
C LEU A 80 -35.40 22.86 2.95
N ASN A 81 -36.24 21.87 3.28
CA ASN A 81 -37.31 22.02 4.27
C ASN A 81 -36.77 22.34 5.67
N ILE A 82 -35.64 21.75 6.07
CA ILE A 82 -35.03 22.01 7.38
C ILE A 82 -34.42 23.41 7.46
N ASN A 83 -33.97 23.99 6.33
CA ASN A 83 -33.29 25.29 6.30
C ASN A 83 -34.18 26.46 5.82
N THR A 84 -35.41 26.20 5.38
CA THR A 84 -36.37 27.27 5.00
C THR A 84 -37.16 27.76 6.21
N GLY A 85 -37.48 29.06 6.24
CA GLY A 85 -38.31 29.67 7.29
C GLY A 85 -37.69 29.65 8.70
N CYS A 86 -36.37 29.52 8.80
CA CYS A 86 -35.67 29.45 10.09
C CYS A 86 -35.45 30.84 10.69
N SER A 87 -35.52 30.95 12.01
CA SER A 87 -35.18 32.18 12.73
C SER A 87 -34.42 31.89 14.02
N ALA A 88 -33.40 32.68 14.33
CA ALA A 88 -32.78 32.71 15.66
C ALA A 88 -33.57 33.67 16.56
N SER A 89 -34.02 33.20 17.71
CA SER A 89 -34.75 34.03 18.69
C SER A 89 -33.89 34.29 19.92
N PHE A 90 -33.74 35.56 20.28
CA PHE A 90 -33.03 35.98 21.49
C PHE A 90 -33.98 36.73 22.40
N ARG A 91 -33.91 36.44 23.70
CA ARG A 91 -34.64 37.20 24.72
C ARG A 91 -33.71 38.24 25.33
N LEU A 92 -33.96 39.51 25.03
CA LEU A 92 -33.30 40.65 25.64
C LEU A 92 -34.26 41.26 26.66
N PHE A 93 -34.00 41.03 27.94
CA PHE A 93 -34.90 41.35 29.05
C PHE A 93 -36.29 40.69 28.88
N ASN A 94 -37.33 41.49 28.61
CA ASN A 94 -38.71 41.03 28.39
C ASN A 94 -39.11 40.99 26.91
N ASN A 95 -38.21 41.33 25.98
CA ASN A 95 -38.51 41.36 24.55
C ASN A 95 -37.89 40.15 23.84
N ASN A 96 -38.69 39.48 23.01
CA ASN A 96 -38.21 38.47 22.08
C ASN A 96 -37.89 39.11 20.73
N ILE A 97 -36.64 38.99 20.29
CA ILE A 97 -36.19 39.42 18.96
C ILE A 97 -35.97 38.15 18.13
N ALA A 98 -36.71 38.01 17.03
CA ALA A 98 -36.52 36.93 16.06
C ALA A 98 -35.79 37.47 14.83
N ILE A 99 -34.67 36.86 14.48
CA ILE A 99 -33.85 37.19 13.30
C ILE A 99 -33.99 36.05 12.30
N PRO A 100 -34.54 36.27 11.09
CA PRO A 100 -34.62 35.24 10.07
C PRO A 100 -33.21 34.83 9.60
N ILE A 101 -32.99 33.52 9.47
CA ILE A 101 -31.75 32.92 8.97
C ILE A 101 -31.96 32.60 7.50
N ASN A 102 -31.39 33.43 6.62
CA ASN A 102 -31.57 33.32 5.17
C ASN A 102 -30.34 32.78 4.43
N ARG A 103 -29.20 32.66 5.13
CA ARG A 103 -27.92 32.17 4.59
C ARG A 103 -27.11 31.46 5.68
N GLY A 104 -26.08 30.77 5.25
CA GLY A 104 -25.19 29.99 6.08
C GLY A 104 -25.66 28.55 6.28
N VAL A 105 -24.73 27.71 6.73
CA VAL A 105 -24.99 26.37 7.23
C VAL A 105 -24.94 26.39 8.76
N ARG A 106 -25.71 25.52 9.42
CA ARG A 106 -25.85 25.54 10.88
C ARG A 106 -24.57 25.08 11.59
N GLN A 107 -23.94 25.96 12.36
CA GLN A 107 -22.79 25.58 13.19
C GLN A 107 -23.20 24.57 14.27
N GLY A 108 -22.38 23.55 14.49
CA GLY A 108 -22.66 22.47 15.45
C GLY A 108 -23.57 21.35 14.89
N ASP A 109 -24.15 21.52 13.70
CA ASP A 109 -24.82 20.44 12.99
C ASP A 109 -23.79 19.53 12.32
N THR A 110 -24.00 18.21 12.42
CA THR A 110 -23.07 17.18 11.95
C THR A 110 -22.91 17.17 10.44
N ILE A 111 -23.90 17.64 9.68
CA ILE A 111 -23.86 17.65 8.21
C ILE A 111 -23.34 18.97 7.63
N SER A 112 -23.50 20.09 8.34
CA SER A 112 -23.11 21.43 7.86
C SER A 112 -21.68 21.54 7.32
N PRO A 113 -20.66 20.91 7.93
CA PRO A 113 -19.31 20.92 7.36
C PRO A 113 -19.22 20.28 5.98
N LYS A 114 -19.97 19.20 5.73
CA LYS A 114 -20.01 18.53 4.42
C LYS A 114 -20.75 19.38 3.38
N LEU A 115 -21.81 20.06 3.80
CA LEU A 115 -22.55 20.97 2.92
C LEU A 115 -21.69 22.16 2.50
N PHE A 116 -20.94 22.71 3.44
CA PHE A 116 -19.99 23.79 3.19
C PHE A 116 -18.88 23.34 2.24
N THR A 117 -18.20 22.21 2.50
CA THR A 117 -17.14 21.73 1.62
C THR A 117 -17.64 21.33 0.24
N ALA A 118 -18.88 20.83 0.12
CA ALA A 118 -19.51 20.55 -1.17
C ALA A 118 -19.73 21.84 -1.99
N ALA A 119 -20.24 22.90 -1.37
CA ALA A 119 -20.42 24.19 -2.03
C ALA A 119 -19.09 24.84 -2.41
N LEU A 120 -18.09 24.77 -1.52
CA LEU A 120 -16.76 25.28 -1.80
C LEU A 120 -16.08 24.50 -2.94
N GLU A 121 -16.21 23.17 -2.97
CA GLU A 121 -15.71 22.35 -4.08
C GLU A 121 -16.33 22.76 -5.42
N ASP A 122 -17.63 23.04 -5.44
CA ASP A 122 -18.32 23.52 -6.64
C ASP A 122 -17.79 24.88 -7.12
N VAL A 123 -17.36 25.76 -6.21
CA VAL A 123 -16.62 26.99 -6.57
C VAL A 123 -15.30 26.64 -7.26
N PHE A 124 -14.51 25.74 -6.68
CA PHE A 124 -13.21 25.37 -7.23
C PHE A 124 -13.29 24.67 -8.58
N ARG A 125 -14.36 23.92 -8.86
CA ARG A 125 -14.62 23.33 -10.19
C ARG A 125 -14.84 24.37 -11.29
N THR A 126 -15.11 25.63 -10.95
CA THR A 126 -15.23 26.72 -11.92
C THR A 126 -13.91 27.42 -12.23
N LEU A 127 -12.83 27.10 -11.49
CA LEU A 127 -11.53 27.74 -11.61
C LEU A 127 -10.63 26.91 -12.54
N SER A 128 -10.16 27.52 -13.63
CA SER A 128 -9.28 26.88 -14.62
C SER A 128 -7.81 27.07 -14.26
N TRP A 129 -7.29 26.23 -13.35
CA TRP A 129 -5.92 26.31 -12.83
C TRP A 129 -5.02 25.15 -13.26
N GLU A 130 -5.37 24.43 -14.32
CA GLU A 130 -4.70 23.20 -14.77
C GLU A 130 -3.21 23.41 -15.09
N ASN A 131 -2.81 24.64 -15.41
CA ASN A 131 -1.43 25.02 -15.75
C ASN A 131 -0.77 25.94 -14.70
N ARG A 132 -1.38 26.10 -13.52
CA ARG A 132 -0.87 26.94 -12.42
C ARG A 132 -0.45 26.06 -11.24
N GLY A 133 0.27 26.62 -10.27
CA GLY A 133 0.73 25.86 -9.11
C GLY A 133 2.23 25.63 -9.08
N ILE A 134 2.62 24.61 -8.34
CA ILE A 134 3.98 24.10 -8.26
C ILE A 134 4.02 22.61 -8.59
N MET A 135 5.09 22.14 -9.21
CA MET A 135 5.29 20.74 -9.56
C MET A 135 5.64 19.92 -8.32
N VAL A 136 4.82 18.91 -8.01
CA VAL A 136 5.03 17.93 -6.95
C VAL A 136 4.77 16.55 -7.53
N ASP A 137 5.78 15.68 -7.55
CA ASP A 137 5.69 14.29 -8.04
C ASP A 137 5.06 14.12 -9.45
N GLY A 138 5.30 15.10 -10.34
CA GLY A 138 4.82 15.06 -11.73
C GLY A 138 3.45 15.68 -11.96
N GLU A 139 2.80 16.23 -10.93
CA GLU A 139 1.52 16.93 -11.01
C GLU A 139 1.61 18.36 -10.47
N LEU A 140 0.77 19.27 -10.98
CA LEU A 140 0.69 20.64 -10.51
C LEU A 140 -0.18 20.73 -9.24
N LEU A 141 0.45 21.01 -8.11
CA LEU A 141 -0.24 21.37 -6.88
C LEU A 141 -0.58 22.87 -6.89
N THR A 142 -1.85 23.18 -7.05
CA THR A 142 -2.35 24.57 -7.07
C THR A 142 -2.71 25.07 -5.67
N HIS A 143 -3.31 24.23 -4.84
CA HIS A 143 -3.84 24.63 -3.54
C HIS A 143 -4.04 23.46 -2.58
N LEU A 144 -4.22 23.76 -1.30
CA LEU A 144 -4.72 22.84 -0.27
C LEU A 144 -5.86 23.52 0.49
N ARG A 145 -6.88 22.74 0.90
CA ARG A 145 -8.05 23.22 1.65
C ARG A 145 -8.34 22.31 2.84
N PHE A 146 -8.39 22.88 4.03
CA PHE A 146 -8.95 22.21 5.19
C PHE A 146 -10.25 22.92 5.56
N ALA A 147 -11.30 22.59 4.79
CA ALA A 147 -12.53 23.37 4.74
C ALA A 147 -12.28 24.82 4.29
N ASP A 148 -12.47 25.80 5.18
CA ASP A 148 -12.30 27.24 4.92
C ASP A 148 -10.84 27.71 5.01
N ASP A 149 -9.95 26.95 5.66
CA ASP A 149 -8.51 27.20 5.64
C ASP A 149 -7.91 26.82 4.28
N ILE A 150 -7.58 27.81 3.45
CA ILE A 150 -7.05 27.59 2.09
C ILE A 150 -5.62 28.13 1.99
N VAL A 151 -4.75 27.38 1.31
CA VAL A 151 -3.45 27.87 0.85
C VAL A 151 -3.30 27.65 -0.65
N LEU A 152 -2.89 28.70 -1.37
CA LEU A 152 -2.56 28.67 -2.80
C LEU A 152 -1.05 28.60 -2.98
N PHE A 153 -0.58 27.95 -4.04
CA PHE A 153 0.83 27.83 -4.39
C PHE A 153 1.10 28.33 -5.81
N ALA A 154 2.24 28.97 -6.04
CA ALA A 154 2.82 29.15 -7.37
C ALA A 154 4.32 29.42 -7.28
N TYR A 155 4.99 29.38 -8.43
CA TYR A 155 6.40 29.76 -8.57
C TYR A 155 6.64 31.28 -8.53
N ASP A 156 5.60 32.09 -8.69
CA ASP A 156 5.73 33.55 -8.78
C ASP A 156 4.53 34.30 -8.17
N VAL A 157 4.75 35.57 -7.81
CA VAL A 157 3.77 36.42 -7.14
C VAL A 157 2.58 36.76 -8.04
N LYS A 158 2.81 36.95 -9.35
CA LYS A 158 1.78 37.34 -10.30
C LYS A 158 0.75 36.23 -10.45
N THR A 159 1.19 34.98 -10.59
CA THR A 159 0.30 33.82 -10.67
C THR A 159 -0.55 33.67 -9.41
N VAL A 160 0.03 33.83 -8.22
CA VAL A 160 -0.74 33.79 -6.96
C VAL A 160 -1.77 34.94 -6.90
N ALA A 161 -1.42 36.14 -7.35
CA ALA A 161 -2.33 37.27 -7.39
C ALA A 161 -3.53 37.02 -8.32
N GLU A 162 -3.29 36.45 -9.50
CA GLU A 162 -4.34 36.07 -10.46
C GLU A 162 -5.26 34.98 -9.86
N MET A 163 -4.68 33.94 -9.26
CA MET A 163 -5.45 32.88 -8.59
C MET A 163 -6.29 33.44 -7.42
N LEU A 164 -5.74 34.36 -6.62
CA LEU A 164 -6.47 34.97 -5.52
C LEU A 164 -7.65 35.83 -6.00
N LYS A 165 -7.46 36.57 -7.09
CA LYS A 165 -8.52 37.38 -7.72
C LYS A 165 -9.65 36.49 -8.25
N GLU A 166 -9.33 35.45 -9.01
CA GLU A 166 -10.32 34.52 -9.54
C GLU A 166 -11.07 33.79 -8.42
N LEU A 167 -10.37 33.38 -7.36
CA LEU A 167 -11.00 32.78 -6.18
C LEU A 167 -11.96 33.77 -5.51
N ASN A 168 -11.58 35.04 -5.35
CA ASN A 168 -12.43 36.08 -4.76
C ASN A 168 -13.71 36.29 -5.58
N GLU A 169 -13.58 36.40 -6.90
CA GLU A 169 -14.72 36.57 -7.82
C GLU A 169 -15.67 35.38 -7.79
N ALA A 170 -15.14 34.15 -7.77
CA ALA A 170 -15.95 32.94 -7.72
C ALA A 170 -16.63 32.76 -6.34
N SER A 171 -15.90 33.04 -5.26
CA SER A 171 -16.38 32.94 -3.87
C SER A 171 -17.50 33.94 -3.57
N THR A 172 -17.40 35.16 -4.11
CA THR A 172 -18.43 36.20 -3.93
C THR A 172 -19.79 35.77 -4.48
N ARG A 173 -19.81 34.99 -5.57
CA ARG A 173 -21.06 34.48 -6.18
C ARG A 173 -21.82 33.50 -5.28
N VAL A 174 -21.14 32.91 -4.31
CA VAL A 174 -21.74 31.96 -3.35
C VAL A 174 -21.86 32.56 -1.94
N GLY A 175 -21.68 33.87 -1.79
CA GLY A 175 -21.79 34.57 -0.50
C GLY A 175 -20.57 34.50 0.40
N LEU A 176 -19.44 33.98 -0.10
CA LEU A 176 -18.17 33.96 0.62
C LEU A 176 -17.38 35.24 0.33
N LYS A 177 -16.85 35.85 1.38
CA LYS A 177 -16.04 37.07 1.28
C LYS A 177 -14.67 36.84 1.92
N ILE A 178 -13.61 37.04 1.14
CA ILE A 178 -12.23 36.92 1.65
C ILE A 178 -11.97 38.03 2.68
N ASN A 179 -11.46 37.63 3.84
CA ASN A 179 -10.98 38.53 4.88
C ASN A 179 -9.63 39.10 4.45
N ARG A 180 -9.65 40.34 3.97
CA ARG A 180 -8.47 41.01 3.40
C ARG A 180 -7.38 41.29 4.45
N THR A 181 -7.75 41.44 5.72
CA THR A 181 -6.79 41.69 6.81
C THR A 181 -6.11 40.42 7.31
N LYS A 182 -6.84 39.29 7.31
CA LYS A 182 -6.30 37.99 7.76
C LYS A 182 -5.65 37.18 6.64
N THR A 183 -6.05 37.42 5.40
CA THR A 183 -5.42 36.84 4.21
C THR A 183 -4.02 37.43 4.05
N GLN A 184 -3.01 36.56 4.01
CA GLN A 184 -1.60 36.96 3.99
C GLN A 184 -0.80 36.07 3.04
N ALA A 185 0.28 36.61 2.49
CA ALA A 185 1.16 35.89 1.58
C ALA A 185 2.55 35.64 2.19
N MET A 186 3.21 34.59 1.74
CA MET A 186 4.58 34.25 2.12
C MET A 186 5.35 33.79 0.88
N LYS A 187 6.66 34.04 0.83
CA LYS A 187 7.48 33.70 -0.34
C LYS A 187 8.91 33.33 0.07
N ASN A 188 9.59 32.41 -0.61
CA ASN A 188 11.01 32.11 -0.35
C ASN A 188 11.93 32.87 -1.36
N GLY A 189 13.11 33.35 -0.94
CA GLY A 189 14.05 34.04 -1.85
C GLY A 189 13.74 35.51 -2.22
N GLN A 190 14.58 36.11 -3.07
CA GLN A 190 14.47 37.49 -3.53
C GLN A 190 13.60 37.58 -4.80
N TYR A 191 12.33 37.89 -4.63
CA TYR A 191 11.48 38.37 -5.73
C TYR A 191 11.58 39.89 -5.83
N ALA A 192 11.36 40.42 -7.04
CA ALA A 192 10.99 41.83 -7.20
C ALA A 192 9.79 42.15 -6.29
N SER A 193 9.80 43.33 -5.70
CA SER A 193 8.89 43.81 -4.66
C SER A 193 7.49 44.12 -5.19
N GLU A 194 6.86 43.16 -5.86
CA GLU A 194 5.48 43.32 -6.29
C GLU A 194 4.54 42.95 -5.13
N ASN A 195 3.68 43.91 -4.78
CA ASN A 195 2.61 43.71 -3.82
C ASN A 195 1.45 43.01 -4.51
N ILE A 196 0.86 42.01 -3.85
CA ILE A 196 -0.38 41.39 -4.32
C ILE A 196 -1.52 42.37 -4.03
N LYS A 197 -2.22 42.83 -5.07
CA LYS A 197 -3.43 43.63 -4.94
C LYS A 197 -4.66 42.77 -5.13
N LEU A 198 -5.62 42.88 -4.21
CA LEU A 198 -6.94 42.30 -4.33
C LEU A 198 -7.95 43.45 -4.27
N ASP A 199 -8.48 43.82 -5.43
CA ASP A 199 -9.21 45.07 -5.64
C ASP A 199 -8.35 46.29 -5.23
N ASP A 200 -8.82 47.11 -4.28
CA ASP A 200 -8.11 48.29 -3.76
C ASP A 200 -7.15 47.97 -2.60
N ASP A 201 -7.18 46.76 -2.05
CA ASP A 201 -6.40 46.37 -0.88
C ASP A 201 -5.10 45.64 -1.24
N THR A 202 -4.08 45.83 -0.40
CA THR A 202 -2.78 45.15 -0.53
C THR A 202 -2.67 43.98 0.44
N ILE A 203 -2.45 42.78 -0.09
CA ILE A 203 -2.17 41.59 0.70
C ILE A 203 -0.74 41.64 1.21
N LEU A 204 -0.56 41.52 2.52
CA LEU A 204 0.73 41.65 3.18
C LEU A 204 1.58 40.39 3.01
N PHE A 205 2.86 40.59 2.68
CA PHE A 205 3.86 39.55 2.79
C PHE A 205 4.37 39.43 4.23
N VAL A 206 4.29 38.23 4.79
CA VAL A 206 4.72 37.93 6.16
C VAL A 206 5.80 36.85 6.20
N ASN A 207 6.68 36.96 7.19
CA ASN A 207 7.73 35.96 7.42
C ASN A 207 7.25 34.78 8.29
N LYS A 208 6.08 34.93 8.92
CA LYS A 208 5.45 33.92 9.77
C LYS A 208 3.93 33.98 9.61
N TYR A 209 3.29 32.81 9.52
CA TYR A 209 1.83 32.68 9.46
C TYR A 209 1.38 31.51 10.33
N THR A 210 0.20 31.59 10.94
CA THR A 210 -0.37 30.45 11.69
C THR A 210 -1.40 29.75 10.83
N TYR A 211 -1.08 28.54 10.36
CA TYR A 211 -1.97 27.73 9.55
C TYR A 211 -2.30 26.44 10.30
N LEU A 212 -3.58 26.05 10.36
CA LEU A 212 -4.06 24.86 11.08
C LEU A 212 -3.50 24.73 12.51
N GLY A 213 -3.37 25.87 13.17
CA GLY A 213 -2.85 25.99 14.53
C GLY A 213 -1.33 25.97 14.66
N GLN A 214 -0.55 25.64 13.63
CA GLN A 214 0.93 25.63 13.64
C GLN A 214 1.51 26.91 13.01
N THR A 215 2.56 27.44 13.62
CA THR A 215 3.32 28.59 13.08
C THR A 215 4.28 28.10 12.00
N ILE A 216 4.08 28.58 10.78
CA ILE A 216 4.93 28.33 9.62
C ILE A 216 5.80 29.57 9.41
N THR A 217 7.12 29.38 9.25
CA THR A 217 8.06 30.47 8.98
C THR A 217 8.66 30.35 7.60
N GLN A 218 9.00 31.49 7.00
CA GLN A 218 9.65 31.57 5.70
C GLN A 218 10.99 30.82 5.65
N ASP A 219 11.73 30.82 6.75
CA ASP A 219 13.01 30.12 6.89
C ASP A 219 12.85 28.69 7.43
N HIS A 220 11.63 28.16 7.46
CA HIS A 220 11.31 26.79 7.85
C HIS A 220 11.94 26.38 9.20
N LYS A 221 11.87 27.27 10.18
CA LYS A 221 12.43 27.10 11.53
C LYS A 221 11.33 26.78 12.53
N VAL A 222 11.48 25.63 13.19
CA VAL A 222 10.50 25.13 14.17
C VAL A 222 10.61 25.84 15.53
N GLU A 223 11.68 26.61 15.80
CA GLU A 223 11.92 27.19 17.11
C GLU A 223 10.79 28.11 17.61
N ASP A 224 10.19 28.90 16.71
CA ASP A 224 9.08 29.80 17.06
C ASP A 224 7.81 29.02 17.39
N GLU A 225 7.56 27.90 16.69
CA GLU A 225 6.44 27.02 16.99
C GLU A 225 6.61 26.33 18.35
N ILE A 226 7.80 25.81 18.66
CA ILE A 226 8.07 25.22 19.97
C ILE A 226 7.89 26.26 21.08
N ARG A 227 8.34 27.51 20.87
CA ARG A 227 8.14 28.59 21.84
C ARG A 227 6.65 28.85 22.07
N ARG A 228 5.84 28.88 21.02
CA ARG A 228 4.38 29.03 21.09
C ARG A 228 3.75 27.87 21.86
N ARG A 229 4.09 26.62 21.54
CA ARG A 229 3.56 25.42 22.21
C ARG A 229 3.87 25.38 23.69
N ARG A 230 5.09 25.78 24.08
CA ARG A 230 5.48 25.93 25.48
C ARG A 230 4.61 26.97 26.20
N SER A 231 4.38 28.11 25.57
CA SER A 231 3.55 29.19 26.13
C SER A 231 2.09 28.74 26.27
N ALA A 232 1.54 28.06 25.26
CA ALA A 232 0.19 27.50 25.30
C ALA A 232 0.05 26.40 26.37
N ALA A 233 1.07 25.53 26.53
CA ALA A 233 1.08 24.52 27.57
C ALA A 233 1.11 25.13 28.97
N TRP A 234 1.86 26.22 29.18
CA TRP A 234 1.85 26.98 30.44
C TRP A 234 0.49 27.62 30.71
N PHE A 235 -0.15 28.18 29.69
CA PHE A 235 -1.48 28.75 29.81
C PHE A 235 -2.52 27.67 30.15
N SER A 236 -2.49 26.53 29.46
CA SER A 236 -3.33 25.36 29.76
C SER A 236 -3.11 24.87 31.19
N PHE A 237 -1.84 24.77 31.62
CA PHE A 237 -1.51 24.42 32.99
C PHE A 237 -2.07 25.41 34.02
N LYS A 238 -2.00 26.71 33.76
CA LYS A 238 -2.52 27.75 34.67
C LYS A 238 -4.02 27.59 34.94
N ASN A 239 -4.80 27.21 33.93
CA ASN A 239 -6.24 27.01 34.07
C ASN A 239 -6.61 25.83 34.98
N ILE A 240 -5.72 24.84 35.14
CA ILE A 240 -5.96 23.64 35.94
C ILE A 240 -4.93 23.43 37.07
N GLU A 241 -4.09 24.43 37.36
CA GLU A 241 -2.96 24.34 38.30
C GLU A 241 -3.44 23.88 39.68
N GLU A 242 -4.50 24.49 40.19
CA GLU A 242 -5.06 24.17 41.51
C GLU A 242 -5.69 22.78 41.57
N ILE A 243 -6.32 22.33 40.48
CA ILE A 243 -6.89 20.98 40.38
C ILE A 243 -5.75 19.95 40.41
N LEU A 244 -4.69 20.16 39.63
CA LEU A 244 -3.54 19.26 39.57
C LEU A 244 -2.80 19.15 40.92
N LYS A 245 -2.66 20.26 41.65
CA LYS A 245 -2.02 20.26 42.98
C LYS A 245 -2.87 19.54 44.03
N LYS A 246 -4.19 19.76 44.03
CA LYS A 246 -5.12 19.18 45.02
C LYS A 246 -5.40 17.70 44.78
N THR A 247 -5.21 17.22 43.55
CA THR A 247 -5.44 15.81 43.20
C THR A 247 -4.39 14.90 43.84
N LYS A 248 -4.78 14.18 44.90
CA LYS A 248 -3.92 13.22 45.61
C LYS A 248 -3.70 11.91 44.85
N ASN A 249 -4.69 11.47 44.07
CA ASN A 249 -4.58 10.26 43.27
C ASN A 249 -3.63 10.50 42.08
N THR A 250 -2.45 9.88 42.14
CA THR A 250 -1.39 10.06 41.15
C THR A 250 -1.82 9.66 39.73
N THR A 251 -2.62 8.59 39.59
CA THR A 251 -3.09 8.12 38.28
C THR A 251 -4.06 9.13 37.66
N LEU A 252 -5.02 9.63 38.45
CA LEU A 252 -5.95 10.67 37.99
C LEU A 252 -5.21 11.97 37.64
N ARG A 253 -4.25 12.38 38.47
CA ARG A 253 -3.42 13.56 38.20
C ARG A 253 -2.63 13.43 36.91
N ALA A 254 -2.04 12.26 36.66
CA ALA A 254 -1.35 11.96 35.41
C ALA A 254 -2.29 11.98 34.21
N HIS A 255 -3.49 11.41 34.35
CA HIS A 255 -4.52 11.44 33.32
C HIS A 255 -4.92 12.88 32.95
N LEU A 256 -5.13 13.76 33.94
CA LEU A 256 -5.44 15.17 33.71
C LEU A 256 -4.33 15.88 32.93
N PHE A 257 -3.06 15.71 33.33
CA PHE A 257 -1.94 16.30 32.58
C PHE A 257 -1.86 15.76 31.14
N ASN A 258 -1.95 14.44 30.98
CA ASN A 258 -1.80 13.75 29.69
C ASN A 258 -2.94 14.07 28.69
N SER A 259 -4.12 14.46 29.17
CA SER A 259 -5.29 14.77 28.34
C SER A 259 -5.47 16.27 28.05
N THR A 260 -4.85 17.17 28.82
CA THR A 260 -5.11 18.62 28.71
C THR A 260 -3.86 19.46 28.37
N ILE A 261 -2.71 19.15 28.96
CA ILE A 261 -1.48 19.95 28.79
C ILE A 261 -0.57 19.30 27.77
N LEU A 262 -0.37 17.98 27.86
CA LEU A 262 0.50 17.24 26.96
C LEU A 262 0.08 17.37 25.48
N PRO A 263 -1.21 17.27 25.11
CA PRO A 263 -1.63 17.44 23.72
C PRO A 263 -1.38 18.85 23.20
N VAL A 264 -1.51 19.88 24.04
CA VAL A 264 -1.24 21.28 23.68
C VAL A 264 0.26 21.50 23.45
N LEU A 265 1.10 20.90 24.30
CA LEU A 265 2.56 20.99 24.19
C LEU A 265 3.09 20.29 22.93
N ASN A 266 2.48 19.19 22.53
CA ASN A 266 2.94 18.33 21.43
C ASN A 266 2.12 18.47 20.13
N TYR A 267 1.17 19.40 20.05
CA TYR A 267 0.37 19.55 18.82
C TYR A 267 1.26 19.88 17.61
N GLY A 268 1.12 19.12 16.53
CA GLY A 268 1.89 19.30 15.30
C GLY A 268 3.31 18.74 15.37
N CYS A 269 3.69 18.04 16.45
CA CYS A 269 5.05 17.52 16.60
C CYS A 269 5.44 16.45 15.57
N GLU A 270 4.44 15.83 14.94
CA GLU A 270 4.57 14.83 13.89
C GLU A 270 5.43 15.36 12.72
N VAL A 271 5.30 16.65 12.40
CA VAL A 271 5.96 17.31 11.26
C VAL A 271 7.17 18.16 11.67
N TRP A 272 7.59 18.12 12.93
CA TRP A 272 8.73 18.90 13.40
C TRP A 272 10.08 18.25 13.02
N THR A 273 10.95 19.06 12.41
CA THR A 273 12.39 18.77 12.29
C THR A 273 13.09 19.14 13.61
N MET A 274 13.02 18.24 14.59
CA MET A 274 13.50 18.48 15.96
C MET A 274 15.03 18.39 16.09
N ARG A 275 15.66 19.42 16.68
CA ARG A 275 17.06 19.40 17.11
C ARG A 275 17.19 18.96 18.57
N GLU A 276 18.40 18.63 19.02
CA GLU A 276 18.62 18.27 20.44
C GLU A 276 18.27 19.44 21.38
N SER A 277 18.51 20.69 20.96
CA SER A 277 18.12 21.88 21.71
C SER A 277 16.59 22.01 21.86
N ASP A 278 15.81 21.51 20.89
CA ASP A 278 14.36 21.54 20.92
C ASP A 278 13.77 20.50 21.85
N LYS A 279 14.34 19.29 21.84
CA LYS A 279 14.07 18.25 22.85
C LYS A 279 14.31 18.77 24.26
N GLN A 280 15.43 19.46 24.50
CA GLN A 280 15.72 20.06 25.79
C GLN A 280 14.67 21.10 26.21
N LYS A 281 14.16 21.93 25.27
CA LYS A 281 13.09 22.91 25.55
C LYS A 281 11.77 22.25 25.97
N LEU A 282 11.38 21.13 25.33
CA LEU A 282 10.18 20.37 25.72
C LEU A 282 10.34 19.77 27.11
N GLN A 283 11.48 19.10 27.35
CA GLN A 283 11.77 18.46 28.62
C GLN A 283 11.85 19.46 29.77
N THR A 284 12.54 20.59 29.58
CA THR A 284 12.64 21.64 30.60
C THR A 284 11.28 22.26 30.94
N THR A 285 10.43 22.45 29.94
CA THR A 285 9.05 22.95 30.14
C THR A 285 8.22 21.98 30.96
N GLN A 286 8.21 20.69 30.59
CA GLN A 286 7.50 19.67 31.35
C GLN A 286 8.04 19.56 32.79
N ARG A 287 9.37 19.52 32.95
CA ARG A 287 10.04 19.43 34.26
C ARG A 287 9.70 20.59 35.18
N ALA A 288 9.51 21.79 34.64
CA ALA A 288 9.09 22.95 35.41
C ALA A 288 7.63 22.83 35.87
N ILE A 289 6.74 22.34 35.01
CA ILE A 289 5.35 22.05 35.36
C ILE A 289 5.26 20.97 36.45
N GLU A 290 6.00 19.86 36.30
CA GLU A 290 6.02 18.77 37.28
C GLU A 290 6.47 19.24 38.68
N ARG A 291 7.52 20.06 38.73
CA ARG A 291 7.98 20.67 39.99
C ARG A 291 6.92 21.56 40.62
N ARG A 292 6.22 22.35 39.81
CA ARG A 292 5.14 23.24 40.28
C ARG A 292 3.95 22.45 40.82
N VAL A 293 3.61 21.33 40.20
CA VAL A 293 2.55 20.40 40.67
C VAL A 293 2.93 19.76 42.01
N LEU A 294 4.19 19.36 42.19
CA LEU A 294 4.64 18.71 43.43
C LEU A 294 5.10 19.68 44.53
N GLY A 295 5.10 20.99 44.27
CA GLY A 295 5.61 21.99 45.23
C GLY A 295 7.13 21.93 45.46
N ILE A 296 7.89 21.37 44.51
CA ILE A 296 9.34 21.17 44.65
C ILE A 296 10.12 22.41 44.17
N LYS A 297 10.98 22.95 45.01
CA LYS A 297 11.90 24.06 44.71
C LYS A 297 13.23 23.54 44.16
N LEU A 298 13.89 24.31 43.29
CA LEU A 298 15.20 23.94 42.71
C LEU A 298 16.28 23.67 43.75
N VAL A 299 16.27 24.41 44.87
CA VAL A 299 17.22 24.27 45.99
C VAL A 299 17.18 22.89 46.65
N GLN A 300 16.08 22.14 46.50
CA GLN A 300 15.93 20.80 47.09
C GLN A 300 16.71 19.72 46.32
N LYS A 301 17.32 20.05 45.16
CA LYS A 301 18.20 19.16 44.36
C LYS A 301 17.65 17.75 44.11
N ILE A 302 16.32 17.61 44.00
CA ILE A 302 15.68 16.30 43.77
C ILE A 302 15.94 15.85 42.31
N PRO A 303 16.44 14.62 42.09
CA PRO A 303 16.66 14.06 40.76
C PRO A 303 15.38 14.00 39.90
N ASN A 304 15.52 14.22 38.58
CA ASN A 304 14.38 14.30 37.66
C ASN A 304 13.61 12.97 37.53
N ASN A 305 14.30 11.83 37.60
CA ASN A 305 13.67 10.51 37.58
C ASN A 305 12.74 10.29 38.79
N ILE A 306 13.11 10.80 39.96
CA ILE A 306 12.28 10.73 41.17
C ILE A 306 11.04 11.62 41.04
N ILE A 307 11.18 12.83 40.50
CA ILE A 307 10.04 13.71 40.19
C ILE A 307 9.07 13.00 39.24
N ARG A 308 9.60 12.37 38.19
CA ARG A 308 8.82 11.62 37.20
C ARG A 308 8.09 10.42 37.80
N GLN A 309 8.73 9.65 38.68
CA GLN A 309 8.09 8.54 39.39
C GLN A 309 6.92 9.00 40.27
N ARG A 310 7.03 10.20 40.88
CA ARG A 310 5.97 10.79 41.70
C ARG A 310 4.82 11.39 40.88
N THR A 311 5.08 11.94 39.70
CA THR A 311 4.01 12.50 38.83
C THR A 311 3.32 11.44 37.98
N LYS A 312 4.06 10.43 37.51
CA LYS A 312 3.64 9.47 36.48
C LYS A 312 3.17 10.14 35.17
N PHE A 313 3.61 11.37 34.89
CA PHE A 313 3.29 12.06 33.64
C PHE A 313 4.03 11.40 32.48
N LYS A 314 3.34 11.20 31.34
CA LYS A 314 4.00 10.70 30.12
C LYS A 314 5.08 11.69 29.70
N ASP A 315 6.26 11.20 29.30
CA ASP A 315 7.34 12.07 28.84
C ASP A 315 6.96 12.76 27.53
N ALA A 316 7.08 14.09 27.49
CA ALA A 316 6.63 14.88 26.36
C ALA A 316 7.42 14.58 25.09
N TYR A 317 8.72 14.31 25.20
CA TYR A 317 9.54 13.95 24.05
C TYR A 317 9.23 12.53 23.56
N ILE A 318 9.05 11.58 24.48
CA ILE A 318 8.64 10.21 24.11
C ILE A 318 7.27 10.20 23.44
N ASP A 319 6.29 10.94 23.97
CA ASP A 319 4.96 11.08 23.34
C ASP A 319 5.07 11.71 21.95
N ALA A 320 5.93 12.72 21.77
CA ALA A 320 6.17 13.35 20.47
C ALA A 320 6.79 12.36 19.46
N LEU A 321 7.76 11.55 19.87
CA LEU A 321 8.31 10.47 19.04
C LEU A 321 7.24 9.44 18.68
N GLN A 322 6.45 8.98 19.65
CA GLN A 322 5.36 8.02 19.41
C GLN A 322 4.30 8.57 18.46
N ARG A 323 3.98 9.87 18.54
CA ARG A 323 3.09 10.54 17.58
C ARG A 323 3.68 10.56 16.18
N LYS A 324 4.96 10.90 16.05
CA LYS A 324 5.69 10.87 14.79
C LYS A 324 5.69 9.48 14.17
N PHE A 325 5.95 8.42 14.94
CA PHE A 325 5.86 7.04 14.46
C PHE A 325 4.44 6.62 14.09
N ARG A 326 3.42 6.99 14.89
CA ARG A 326 2.02 6.70 14.56
C ARG A 326 1.58 7.38 13.27
N TRP A 327 2.01 8.63 13.07
CA TRP A 327 1.73 9.40 11.86
C TRP A 327 2.53 8.86 10.66
N ALA A 328 3.81 8.50 10.82
CA ALA A 328 4.56 7.78 9.80
C ALA A 328 3.88 6.46 9.42
N GLY A 329 3.37 5.72 10.40
CA GLY A 329 2.52 4.56 10.15
C GLY A 329 1.19 4.91 9.48
N HIS A 330 0.58 6.07 9.77
CA HIS A 330 -0.63 6.54 9.08
C HIS A 330 -0.35 6.85 7.61
N VAL A 331 0.78 7.51 7.31
CA VAL A 331 1.25 7.76 5.94
C VAL A 331 1.58 6.45 5.24
N ALA A 332 2.31 5.54 5.90
CA ALA A 332 2.58 4.20 5.36
C ALA A 332 1.31 3.36 5.18
N ARG A 333 0.27 3.58 5.99
CA ARG A 333 -1.06 2.98 5.77
C ARG A 333 -1.87 3.70 4.69
N ARG A 334 -1.61 4.97 4.41
CA ARG A 334 -2.06 5.57 3.13
C ARG A 334 -1.31 4.96 1.96
N GLU A 335 -0.08 4.51 2.15
CA GLU A 335 0.61 3.57 1.24
C GLU A 335 0.16 2.10 1.41
N ALA A 336 -0.77 1.76 2.31
CA ALA A 336 -1.56 0.53 2.13
C ALA A 336 -2.42 0.64 0.86
N ASN A 337 -2.51 1.85 0.28
CA ASN A 337 -2.93 1.99 -1.10
C ASN A 337 -1.93 1.42 -2.13
N ARG A 338 -0.65 1.16 -1.82
CA ARG A 338 0.36 0.63 -2.76
C ARG A 338 -0.04 -0.75 -3.27
N ILE A 339 -0.28 -1.70 -2.35
CA ILE A 339 -0.79 -3.04 -2.67
C ILE A 339 -2.17 -2.95 -3.33
N THR A 340 -3.07 -2.09 -2.84
CA THR A 340 -4.42 -1.95 -3.43
C THR A 340 -4.43 -1.30 -4.81
N ARG A 341 -3.50 -0.37 -5.10
CA ARG A 341 -3.39 0.32 -6.40
C ARG A 341 -2.81 -0.58 -7.46
N MET A 342 -1.92 -1.50 -7.07
CA MET A 342 -1.33 -2.48 -7.99
C MET A 342 -2.34 -3.51 -8.51
N GLY A 343 -3.52 -3.62 -7.86
CA GLY A 343 -4.57 -4.54 -8.27
C GLY A 343 -4.30 -5.98 -7.84
N ILE A 344 -3.67 -6.19 -6.69
CA ILE A 344 -3.44 -7.51 -6.09
C ILE A 344 -4.78 -8.17 -5.71
N ASP A 345 -4.94 -9.46 -6.01
CA ASP A 345 -6.16 -10.23 -5.69
C ASP A 345 -6.06 -10.92 -4.32
N PHE A 346 -4.89 -11.50 -4.01
CA PHE A 346 -4.61 -12.19 -2.75
C PHE A 346 -3.36 -11.60 -2.11
N VAL A 347 -3.43 -11.34 -0.80
CA VAL A 347 -2.26 -11.12 0.04
C VAL A 347 -1.95 -12.44 0.73
N TRP A 348 -0.80 -13.03 0.41
CA TRP A 348 -0.30 -14.24 1.03
C TRP A 348 0.72 -13.89 2.11
N PHE A 349 0.42 -14.27 3.36
CA PHE A 349 1.33 -14.14 4.48
C PHE A 349 2.12 -15.43 4.68
N LEU A 350 3.44 -15.31 4.85
CA LEU A 350 4.29 -16.37 5.42
C LEU A 350 3.76 -16.80 6.80
N PRO A 351 4.24 -17.92 7.40
CA PRO A 351 3.66 -18.42 8.65
C PRO A 351 3.57 -17.34 9.74
N ILE A 352 2.37 -17.16 10.28
CA ILE A 352 2.04 -16.09 11.24
C ILE A 352 2.05 -16.57 12.70
N HIS A 353 2.52 -17.79 12.94
CA HIS A 353 2.37 -18.51 14.19
C HIS A 353 3.56 -18.30 15.15
N PRO A 354 3.39 -18.54 16.46
CA PRO A 354 4.50 -18.56 17.40
C PRO A 354 5.60 -19.54 16.97
N ILE A 355 6.84 -19.08 17.05
CA ILE A 355 8.03 -19.82 16.61
C ILE A 355 8.68 -20.52 17.81
N GLY A 356 9.09 -21.77 17.61
CA GLY A 356 9.81 -22.56 18.61
C GLY A 356 11.07 -21.90 19.16
N ILE A 357 11.38 -22.16 20.42
CA ILE A 357 12.58 -21.69 21.13
C ILE A 357 13.66 -22.77 21.09
N THR A 358 13.26 -24.04 21.27
CA THR A 358 14.20 -25.16 21.31
C THR A 358 14.80 -25.43 19.93
N ASN A 359 16.13 -25.51 19.84
CA ASN A 359 16.90 -25.68 18.59
C ASN A 359 16.66 -24.59 17.55
N ARG A 360 16.17 -23.42 17.97
CA ARG A 360 15.92 -22.26 17.10
C ARG A 360 17.15 -21.89 16.27
N LYS A 361 16.93 -21.64 14.99
CA LYS A 361 17.94 -21.06 14.08
C LYS A 361 17.90 -19.53 14.13
N GLY A 362 19.05 -18.90 14.37
CA GLY A 362 19.15 -17.45 14.49
C GLY A 362 18.45 -16.88 15.73
N SER A 363 18.36 -15.55 15.82
CA SER A 363 17.80 -14.88 17.00
C SER A 363 16.27 -14.99 17.10
N LEU A 364 15.56 -14.86 15.97
CA LEU A 364 14.09 -14.89 15.93
C LEU A 364 13.53 -16.28 15.66
N GLY A 365 14.24 -17.08 14.85
CA GLY A 365 13.75 -18.39 14.42
C GLY A 365 13.05 -18.36 13.08
N SER A 366 13.03 -19.50 12.40
CA SER A 366 12.27 -19.68 11.17
C SER A 366 10.76 -19.61 11.44
N PRO A 367 9.97 -18.82 10.68
CA PRO A 367 8.51 -18.87 10.74
C PRO A 367 7.94 -20.29 10.54
N TYR A 368 8.66 -21.15 9.83
CA TYR A 368 8.28 -22.53 9.54
C TYR A 368 8.48 -23.50 10.73
N SER A 369 9.17 -23.10 11.80
CA SER A 369 9.29 -23.88 13.04
C SER A 369 8.16 -23.52 14.02
N ILE A 370 6.95 -23.97 13.70
CA ILE A 370 5.72 -23.57 14.39
C ILE A 370 5.55 -24.30 15.73
N ASN A 371 5.25 -23.53 16.78
CA ASN A 371 4.96 -24.04 18.11
C ASN A 371 3.43 -24.22 18.37
N ASP A 372 2.60 -23.32 17.85
CA ASP A 372 1.14 -23.35 18.03
C ASP A 372 0.42 -22.87 16.74
N PHE A 373 -0.30 -23.79 16.09
CA PHE A 373 -0.99 -23.52 14.83
C PHE A 373 -2.27 -22.66 14.97
N ARG A 374 -2.81 -22.45 16.17
CA ARG A 374 -4.03 -21.63 16.39
C ARG A 374 -3.73 -20.25 16.96
N ALA A 375 -2.47 -19.97 17.26
CA ALA A 375 -2.06 -18.67 17.79
C ALA A 375 -1.42 -17.77 16.72
N ILE A 376 -1.48 -16.47 16.98
CA ILE A 376 -0.70 -15.44 16.28
C ILE A 376 0.62 -15.26 17.01
N ASN A 377 1.72 -15.15 16.27
CA ASN A 377 3.02 -14.81 16.83
C ASN A 377 2.92 -13.47 17.59
N PRO A 378 3.29 -13.42 18.89
CA PRO A 378 3.21 -12.19 19.67
C PRO A 378 4.02 -11.02 19.10
N GLU A 379 5.01 -11.27 18.24
CA GLU A 379 5.75 -10.21 17.54
C GLU A 379 4.90 -9.50 16.47
N TYR A 380 3.88 -10.17 15.93
CA TYR A 380 3.00 -9.63 14.88
C TYR A 380 1.75 -8.97 15.44
N GLY A 381 1.32 -9.36 16.65
CA GLY A 381 0.19 -8.77 17.34
C GLY A 381 -0.69 -9.81 18.04
N THR A 382 -1.98 -9.51 18.12
CA THR A 382 -3.01 -10.37 18.70
C THR A 382 -3.96 -10.93 17.64
N MET A 383 -4.78 -11.92 17.98
CA MET A 383 -5.83 -12.41 17.08
C MET A 383 -6.77 -11.28 16.62
N GLY A 384 -7.11 -10.35 17.51
CA GLY A 384 -7.95 -9.20 17.14
C GLY A 384 -7.28 -8.24 16.14
N ASP A 385 -5.95 -8.13 16.17
CA ASP A 385 -5.21 -7.36 15.16
C ASP A 385 -5.24 -8.07 13.80
N PHE A 386 -5.16 -9.41 13.79
CA PHE A 386 -5.31 -10.22 12.59
C PHE A 386 -6.72 -10.12 11.99
N ASP A 387 -7.76 -10.29 12.81
CA ASP A 387 -9.16 -10.16 12.36
C ASP A 387 -9.44 -8.78 11.76
N HIS A 388 -8.86 -7.73 12.37
CA HIS A 388 -8.96 -6.37 11.85
C HIS A 388 -8.24 -6.21 10.50
N LEU A 389 -7.04 -6.77 10.35
CA LEU A 389 -6.29 -6.77 9.10
C LEU A 389 -7.06 -7.48 7.98
N VAL A 390 -7.58 -8.68 8.25
CA VAL A 390 -8.39 -9.45 7.30
C VAL A 390 -9.61 -8.65 6.86
N SER A 391 -10.36 -8.09 7.82
CA SER A 391 -11.53 -7.26 7.55
C SER A 391 -11.21 -6.06 6.64
N GLU A 392 -10.06 -5.43 6.85
CA GLU A 392 -9.64 -4.28 6.03
C GLU A 392 -9.22 -4.70 4.62
N LEU A 393 -8.51 -5.82 4.47
CA LEU A 393 -8.16 -6.38 3.16
C LEU A 393 -9.41 -6.76 2.36
N HIS A 394 -10.39 -7.41 3.00
CA HIS A 394 -11.69 -7.71 2.40
C HIS A 394 -12.47 -6.45 2.01
N ARG A 395 -12.46 -5.40 2.85
CA ARG A 395 -13.08 -4.10 2.54
C ARG A 395 -12.49 -3.46 1.28
N LEU A 396 -11.22 -3.75 1.01
CA LEU A 396 -10.48 -3.29 -0.17
C LEU A 396 -10.64 -4.21 -1.39
N GLY A 397 -11.43 -5.29 -1.27
CA GLY A 397 -11.69 -6.26 -2.34
C GLY A 397 -10.59 -7.30 -2.54
N MET A 398 -9.60 -7.35 -1.64
CA MET A 398 -8.55 -8.37 -1.64
C MET A 398 -8.96 -9.57 -0.80
N ARG A 399 -8.29 -10.69 -1.02
CA ARG A 399 -8.44 -11.93 -0.26
C ARG A 399 -7.19 -12.24 0.54
N VAL A 400 -7.34 -13.01 1.60
CA VAL A 400 -6.23 -13.38 2.49
C VAL A 400 -5.86 -14.83 2.30
N MET A 401 -4.57 -15.08 2.11
CA MET A 401 -3.99 -16.41 2.17
C MET A 401 -2.94 -16.46 3.28
N ILE A 402 -2.90 -17.56 4.03
CA ILE A 402 -1.85 -17.80 5.01
C ILE A 402 -1.08 -19.07 4.67
N ASP A 403 0.18 -19.10 5.10
CA ASP A 403 1.02 -20.29 5.03
C ASP A 403 0.68 -21.27 6.16
N ILE A 404 0.59 -22.55 5.83
CA ILE A 404 0.31 -23.63 6.77
C ILE A 404 1.35 -24.75 6.59
N VAL A 405 1.96 -25.15 7.71
CA VAL A 405 3.09 -26.09 7.74
C VAL A 405 2.71 -27.37 8.47
N PHE A 406 2.17 -28.36 7.77
CA PHE A 406 1.65 -29.59 8.39
C PHE A 406 2.60 -30.78 8.36
N ARG A 407 3.78 -30.66 7.76
CA ARG A 407 4.75 -31.75 7.78
C ARG A 407 5.41 -31.92 9.15
N HIS A 408 5.57 -30.83 9.91
CA HIS A 408 6.40 -30.81 11.11
C HIS A 408 5.98 -29.71 12.09
N THR A 409 6.51 -29.80 13.31
CA THR A 409 6.37 -28.75 14.34
C THR A 409 7.74 -28.40 14.93
N SER A 410 7.81 -27.36 15.76
CA SER A 410 8.99 -27.08 16.58
C SER A 410 9.22 -28.16 17.65
N HIS A 411 10.43 -28.22 18.21
CA HIS A 411 10.83 -29.19 19.26
C HIS A 411 10.12 -29.00 20.60
N ASP A 412 9.48 -27.85 20.81
CA ASP A 412 8.79 -27.48 22.04
C ASP A 412 7.27 -27.32 21.87
N CYS A 413 6.73 -27.79 20.74
CA CYS A 413 5.29 -27.93 20.56
C CYS A 413 4.71 -28.88 21.63
N SER A 414 3.58 -28.49 22.23
CA SER A 414 2.93 -29.26 23.30
C SER A 414 2.53 -30.67 22.85
N TRP A 415 2.18 -30.83 21.57
CA TRP A 415 1.80 -32.11 20.97
C TRP A 415 2.86 -33.19 21.12
N ILE A 416 4.15 -32.85 21.20
CA ILE A 416 5.22 -33.85 21.38
C ILE A 416 5.06 -34.64 22.69
N LYS A 417 4.52 -33.97 23.73
CA LYS A 417 4.25 -34.57 25.05
C LYS A 417 2.84 -35.12 25.15
N GLU A 418 1.87 -34.41 24.60
CA GLU A 418 0.44 -34.74 24.69
C GLU A 418 0.05 -35.91 23.76
N TYR A 419 0.62 -35.94 22.56
CA TYR A 419 0.32 -36.90 21.49
C TYR A 419 1.61 -37.48 20.89
N PRO A 420 2.40 -38.22 21.69
CA PRO A 420 3.71 -38.70 21.26
C PRO A 420 3.67 -39.59 20.02
N GLU A 421 2.55 -40.27 19.76
CA GLU A 421 2.26 -41.13 18.61
C GLU A 421 2.12 -40.37 17.28
N TRP A 422 1.90 -39.05 17.33
CA TRP A 422 1.83 -38.20 16.13
C TRP A 422 3.19 -37.89 15.52
N TYR A 423 4.30 -38.35 16.13
CA TYR A 423 5.65 -38.01 15.69
C TYR A 423 6.46 -39.23 15.29
N TRP A 424 7.30 -39.07 14.26
CA TRP A 424 8.36 -40.02 13.99
C TRP A 424 9.38 -40.00 15.13
N ARG A 425 9.78 -41.19 15.60
CA ARG A 425 10.73 -41.36 16.70
C ARG A 425 11.83 -42.33 16.32
N ASP A 426 13.02 -42.08 16.86
CA ASP A 426 14.14 -43.02 16.76
C ASP A 426 13.96 -44.24 17.69
N THR A 427 14.93 -45.14 17.68
CA THR A 427 14.96 -46.34 18.52
C THR A 427 15.03 -46.05 20.02
N THR A 428 15.36 -44.81 20.41
CA THR A 428 15.37 -44.35 21.81
C THR A 428 14.05 -43.70 22.22
N GLY A 429 13.11 -43.56 21.28
CA GLY A 429 11.82 -42.90 21.50
C GLY A 429 11.88 -41.38 21.37
N LYS A 430 12.99 -40.79 20.90
CA LYS A 430 13.10 -39.33 20.73
C LYS A 430 12.49 -38.91 19.38
N PRO A 431 11.70 -37.81 19.32
CA PRO A 431 11.21 -37.27 18.05
C PRO A 431 12.36 -36.90 17.11
N ILE A 432 12.20 -37.19 15.83
CA ILE A 432 13.24 -36.95 14.82
C ILE A 432 12.77 -36.02 13.70
N SER A 433 13.75 -35.35 13.10
CA SER A 433 13.62 -34.74 11.78
C SER A 433 14.18 -35.70 10.74
N ARG A 434 13.42 -35.96 9.68
CA ARG A 434 13.82 -36.81 8.56
C ARG A 434 14.59 -36.05 7.48
N VAL A 435 14.74 -34.73 7.62
CA VAL A 435 15.55 -33.88 6.74
C VAL A 435 16.74 -33.33 7.54
N PRO A 436 17.99 -33.78 7.30
CA PRO A 436 19.13 -33.45 8.15
C PRO A 436 19.42 -31.94 8.34
N GLN A 437 18.99 -31.11 7.41
CA GLN A 437 19.19 -29.64 7.47
C GLN A 437 18.14 -28.94 8.36
N TRP A 438 17.00 -29.57 8.62
CA TRP A 438 15.90 -29.00 9.39
C TRP A 438 15.99 -29.43 10.85
N ARG A 439 17.02 -28.92 11.54
CA ARG A 439 17.35 -29.26 12.93
C ARG A 439 16.42 -28.62 13.97
N ASP A 440 15.71 -27.58 13.58
CA ASP A 440 14.80 -26.77 14.38
C ASP A 440 13.36 -27.31 14.40
N ILE A 441 13.09 -28.44 13.74
CA ILE A 441 11.76 -29.05 13.64
C ILE A 441 11.80 -30.55 13.94
N VAL A 442 10.62 -31.15 14.11
CA VAL A 442 10.38 -32.60 14.24
C VAL A 442 9.19 -33.02 13.39
N ASP A 443 9.31 -34.15 12.69
CA ASP A 443 8.34 -34.55 11.66
C ASP A 443 7.13 -35.28 12.24
N LEU A 444 5.95 -34.90 11.75
CA LEU A 444 4.69 -35.58 12.05
C LEU A 444 4.59 -36.91 11.29
N LYS A 445 3.95 -37.88 11.93
CA LYS A 445 3.67 -39.23 11.40
C LYS A 445 2.19 -39.32 11.06
N PHE A 446 1.88 -39.27 9.77
CA PHE A 446 0.51 -39.33 9.29
C PHE A 446 -0.05 -40.76 9.31
N GLU A 447 0.81 -41.76 9.13
CA GLU A 447 0.42 -43.17 9.02
C GLU A 447 -0.05 -43.73 10.36
N GLY A 448 -1.29 -44.24 10.39
CA GLY A 448 -1.92 -44.80 11.59
C GLY A 448 -2.52 -43.75 12.54
N ASN A 449 -2.61 -42.49 12.10
CA ASN A 449 -3.18 -41.36 12.87
C ASN A 449 -4.34 -40.66 12.10
N GLU A 450 -5.04 -41.39 11.23
CA GLU A 450 -6.06 -40.87 10.32
C GLU A 450 -7.31 -40.32 11.05
N THR A 451 -7.60 -40.82 12.24
CA THR A 451 -8.75 -40.37 13.05
C THR A 451 -8.38 -39.35 14.13
N THR A 452 -7.09 -39.14 14.39
CA THR A 452 -6.59 -38.26 15.46
C THR A 452 -5.91 -37.03 14.87
N LEU A 453 -4.67 -37.17 14.42
CA LEU A 453 -3.88 -36.09 13.83
C LEU A 453 -4.61 -35.42 12.66
N TRP A 454 -5.17 -36.22 11.73
CA TRP A 454 -5.82 -35.64 10.55
C TRP A 454 -7.03 -34.78 10.93
N SER A 455 -7.81 -35.19 11.94
CA SER A 455 -8.95 -34.41 12.43
C SER A 455 -8.48 -33.07 12.98
N GLU A 456 -7.44 -33.08 13.81
CA GLU A 456 -6.88 -31.87 14.41
C GLU A 456 -6.35 -30.88 13.36
N LEU A 457 -5.62 -31.38 12.35
CA LEU A 457 -5.11 -30.55 11.26
C LEU A 457 -6.25 -29.96 10.39
N ILE A 458 -7.31 -30.73 10.15
CA ILE A 458 -8.50 -30.24 9.43
C ILE A 458 -9.22 -29.16 10.23
N ASP A 459 -9.35 -29.34 11.54
CA ASP A 459 -10.00 -28.37 12.41
C ASP A 459 -9.19 -27.06 12.53
N ILE A 460 -7.86 -27.12 12.44
CA ILE A 460 -7.00 -25.92 12.31
C ILE A 460 -7.31 -25.16 11.02
N LEU A 461 -7.47 -25.84 9.88
CA LEU A 461 -7.82 -25.17 8.61
C LEU A 461 -9.19 -24.49 8.70
N LYS A 462 -10.18 -25.17 9.30
CA LYS A 462 -11.53 -24.60 9.51
C LYS A 462 -11.48 -23.40 10.45
N PHE A 463 -10.72 -23.48 11.54
CA PHE A 463 -10.50 -22.39 12.47
C PHE A 463 -9.99 -21.13 11.76
N TRP A 464 -8.99 -21.23 10.88
CA TRP A 464 -8.51 -20.05 10.14
C TRP A 464 -9.51 -19.52 9.11
N CYS A 465 -10.32 -20.39 8.49
CA CYS A 465 -11.42 -19.95 7.65
C CYS A 465 -12.48 -19.16 8.45
N GLU A 466 -12.75 -19.54 9.70
CA GLU A 466 -13.65 -18.79 10.60
C GLU A 466 -13.14 -17.37 10.87
N HIS A 467 -11.82 -17.18 10.92
CA HIS A 467 -11.15 -15.89 11.04
C HIS A 467 -11.02 -15.12 9.71
N GLY A 468 -11.69 -15.58 8.64
CA GLY A 468 -11.80 -14.88 7.36
C GLY A 468 -10.65 -15.14 6.38
N VAL A 469 -9.84 -16.17 6.59
CA VAL A 469 -8.85 -16.62 5.59
C VAL A 469 -9.56 -17.22 4.37
N ASP A 470 -9.19 -16.77 3.18
CA ASP A 470 -9.78 -17.17 1.90
C ASP A 470 -8.98 -18.25 1.15
N GLY A 471 -7.80 -18.61 1.65
CA GLY A 471 -6.97 -19.62 1.03
C GLY A 471 -5.75 -19.99 1.86
N PHE A 472 -5.13 -21.11 1.48
CA PHE A 472 -3.95 -21.63 2.13
C PHE A 472 -2.84 -21.90 1.11
N ARG A 473 -1.63 -21.48 1.44
CA ARG A 473 -0.41 -22.05 0.86
C ARG A 473 0.06 -23.15 1.80
N LEU A 474 0.18 -24.37 1.30
CA LEU A 474 0.55 -25.53 2.11
C LEU A 474 2.01 -25.90 1.84
N ASP A 475 2.83 -25.76 2.89
CA ASP A 475 4.27 -25.99 2.89
C ASP A 475 4.60 -27.45 2.59
N VAL A 476 5.57 -27.64 1.69
CA VAL A 476 6.07 -28.91 1.20
C VAL A 476 4.98 -29.96 1.01
N ALA A 477 3.86 -29.53 0.41
CA ALA A 477 2.65 -30.34 0.27
C ALA A 477 2.90 -31.68 -0.43
N SER A 478 3.89 -31.74 -1.33
CA SER A 478 4.36 -32.98 -1.95
C SER A 478 4.77 -34.04 -0.93
N CYS A 479 5.25 -33.67 0.25
CA CYS A 479 5.76 -34.58 1.28
C CYS A 479 4.70 -35.03 2.31
N VAL A 480 3.44 -34.64 2.13
CA VAL A 480 2.31 -35.01 3.01
C VAL A 480 1.34 -35.89 2.19
N PRO A 481 0.76 -36.96 2.77
CA PRO A 481 -0.06 -37.91 2.02
C PRO A 481 -1.20 -37.26 1.24
N ILE A 482 -1.36 -37.63 -0.03
CA ILE A 482 -2.43 -37.12 -0.89
C ILE A 482 -3.84 -37.47 -0.36
N GLU A 483 -3.98 -38.61 0.31
CA GLU A 483 -5.22 -39.05 0.93
C GLU A 483 -5.69 -38.07 2.02
N PHE A 484 -4.75 -37.60 2.85
CA PHE A 484 -5.02 -36.56 3.83
C PHE A 484 -5.48 -35.28 3.14
N TRP A 485 -4.77 -34.83 2.11
CA TRP A 485 -5.16 -33.62 1.39
C TRP A 485 -6.53 -33.72 0.74
N ARG A 486 -6.89 -34.88 0.19
CA ARG A 486 -8.24 -35.12 -0.36
C ARG A 486 -9.31 -35.05 0.72
N GLN A 487 -9.07 -35.63 1.89
CA GLN A 487 -10.01 -35.57 3.02
C GLN A 487 -10.13 -34.14 3.56
N ALA A 488 -9.01 -33.45 3.74
CA ALA A 488 -8.97 -32.09 4.23
C ALA A 488 -9.66 -31.12 3.25
N ARG A 489 -9.38 -31.24 1.95
CA ARG A 489 -10.04 -30.46 0.89
C ARG A 489 -11.55 -30.65 0.92
N ARG A 490 -12.04 -31.90 0.99
CA ARG A 490 -13.49 -32.18 1.09
C ARG A 490 -14.09 -31.52 2.33
N SER A 491 -13.50 -31.76 3.50
CA SER A 491 -14.00 -31.28 4.79
C SER A 491 -14.04 -29.75 4.90
N VAL A 492 -13.04 -29.06 4.34
CA VAL A 492 -13.01 -27.59 4.31
C VAL A 492 -13.97 -27.04 3.27
N THR A 493 -14.04 -27.64 2.07
CA THR A 493 -14.94 -27.18 0.99
C THR A 493 -16.41 -27.30 1.36
N GLU A 494 -16.79 -28.29 2.18
CA GLU A 494 -18.16 -28.45 2.70
C GLU A 494 -18.65 -27.21 3.48
N VAL A 495 -17.75 -26.52 4.19
CA VAL A 495 -18.08 -25.34 5.00
C VAL A 495 -17.67 -24.05 4.29
N TYR A 496 -16.54 -24.07 3.58
CA TYR A 496 -15.88 -22.93 2.96
C TYR A 496 -15.56 -23.21 1.47
N PRO A 497 -16.58 -23.28 0.59
CA PRO A 497 -16.42 -23.76 -0.79
C PRO A 497 -15.59 -22.86 -1.71
N ARG A 498 -15.25 -21.64 -1.26
CA ARG A 498 -14.45 -20.67 -2.03
C ARG A 498 -12.98 -20.60 -1.60
N CYS A 499 -12.58 -21.42 -0.62
CA CYS A 499 -11.21 -21.46 -0.13
C CYS A 499 -10.25 -21.94 -1.22
N ILE A 500 -9.21 -21.15 -1.54
CA ILE A 500 -8.21 -21.48 -2.57
C ILE A 500 -7.04 -22.25 -1.96
N TRP A 501 -6.61 -23.32 -2.61
CA TRP A 501 -5.52 -24.18 -2.11
C TRP A 501 -4.32 -24.14 -3.05
N LEU A 502 -3.19 -23.65 -2.55
CA LEU A 502 -1.90 -23.57 -3.23
C LEU A 502 -0.93 -24.58 -2.60
N ALA A 503 -0.46 -25.56 -3.39
CA ALA A 503 0.58 -26.48 -2.97
C ALA A 503 1.97 -25.91 -3.27
N GLU A 504 2.85 -25.88 -2.27
CA GLU A 504 4.27 -25.92 -2.55
C GLU A 504 4.65 -27.33 -3.03
N SER A 505 4.62 -27.51 -4.35
CA SER A 505 5.12 -28.71 -5.01
C SER A 505 6.64 -28.69 -5.16
N CYS A 506 7.31 -29.82 -5.25
CA CYS A 506 8.78 -29.88 -5.23
C CYS A 506 9.45 -29.95 -6.61
N TRP A 507 10.74 -29.59 -6.68
CA TRP A 507 11.57 -29.78 -7.87
C TRP A 507 11.92 -31.26 -8.12
N PHE A 508 12.19 -31.62 -9.39
CA PHE A 508 12.45 -33.00 -9.82
C PHE A 508 13.59 -33.70 -9.06
N SER A 509 14.66 -32.99 -8.68
CA SER A 509 15.78 -33.60 -7.96
C SER A 509 15.41 -34.01 -6.52
N ALA A 510 14.54 -33.25 -5.84
CA ALA A 510 14.02 -33.63 -4.53
C ALA A 510 13.08 -34.82 -4.67
N MET A 511 12.18 -34.80 -5.68
CA MET A 511 11.32 -35.94 -5.98
C MET A 511 12.13 -37.22 -6.22
N LYS A 512 13.20 -37.16 -7.03
CA LYS A 512 14.06 -38.32 -7.26
C LYS A 512 14.74 -38.79 -5.97
N SER A 513 15.35 -37.87 -5.22
CA SER A 513 16.05 -38.20 -3.97
C SER A 513 15.13 -38.83 -2.93
N GLN A 514 13.91 -38.33 -2.77
CA GLN A 514 12.96 -38.83 -1.78
C GLN A 514 12.37 -40.19 -2.19
N ARG A 515 12.12 -40.40 -3.50
CA ARG A 515 11.71 -41.71 -4.03
C ARG A 515 12.78 -42.78 -3.87
N ASP A 516 14.04 -42.44 -4.08
CA ASP A 516 15.15 -43.37 -3.87
C ASP A 516 15.32 -43.78 -2.39
N GLN A 517 14.73 -43.01 -1.47
CA GLN A 517 14.70 -43.29 -0.03
C GLN A 517 13.37 -43.90 0.42
N ASP A 518 12.50 -44.31 -0.52
CA ASP A 518 11.16 -44.85 -0.27
C ASP A 518 10.32 -43.97 0.66
N THR A 519 10.43 -42.65 0.50
CA THR A 519 9.65 -41.68 1.26
C THR A 519 8.55 -41.05 0.42
N ILE A 520 7.47 -40.61 1.09
CA ILE A 520 6.32 -40.00 0.44
C ILE A 520 6.77 -38.72 -0.27
N ILE A 521 6.55 -38.68 -1.59
CA ILE A 521 6.66 -37.47 -2.38
C ILE A 521 5.73 -37.52 -3.61
N HIS A 522 4.78 -36.60 -3.65
CA HIS A 522 3.77 -36.50 -4.71
C HIS A 522 4.22 -35.54 -5.82
N THR A 523 3.93 -35.94 -7.04
CA THR A 523 4.03 -35.08 -8.22
C THR A 523 2.92 -34.03 -8.21
N ASP A 524 3.13 -32.94 -8.95
CA ASP A 524 2.07 -31.94 -9.17
C ASP A 524 0.79 -32.55 -9.75
N ALA A 525 0.88 -33.59 -10.59
CA ALA A 525 -0.29 -34.25 -11.17
C ALA A 525 -1.18 -34.90 -10.09
N GLU A 526 -0.57 -35.54 -9.10
CA GLU A 526 -1.27 -36.08 -7.93
C GLU A 526 -1.80 -34.95 -7.03
N LEU A 527 -1.02 -33.89 -6.82
CA LEU A 527 -1.46 -32.74 -6.01
C LEU A 527 -2.70 -32.06 -6.59
N TYR A 528 -2.85 -31.97 -7.92
CA TYR A 528 -4.08 -31.41 -8.51
C TYR A 528 -5.36 -32.20 -8.19
N GLU A 529 -5.29 -33.37 -7.55
CA GLU A 529 -6.48 -34.04 -6.98
C GLU A 529 -7.09 -33.30 -5.79
N ALA A 530 -6.31 -32.48 -5.09
CA ALA A 530 -6.74 -31.75 -3.88
C ALA A 530 -6.50 -30.24 -3.95
N PHE A 531 -5.60 -29.77 -4.82
CA PHE A 531 -5.15 -28.39 -4.89
C PHE A 531 -5.63 -27.66 -6.14
N ASP A 532 -5.88 -26.36 -6.01
CA ASP A 532 -6.27 -25.48 -7.11
C ASP A 532 -5.04 -24.99 -7.89
N LEU A 533 -3.93 -24.74 -7.18
CA LEU A 533 -2.67 -24.28 -7.73
C LEU A 533 -1.49 -25.12 -7.21
N CYS A 534 -0.47 -25.28 -8.05
CA CYS A 534 0.84 -25.76 -7.64
C CYS A 534 1.93 -24.73 -7.97
N TYR A 535 3.03 -24.76 -7.22
CA TYR A 535 4.25 -24.02 -7.58
C TYR A 535 4.79 -24.44 -8.94
N ASP A 536 5.63 -23.57 -9.52
CA ASP A 536 6.36 -23.83 -10.77
C ASP A 536 7.78 -24.37 -10.51
N TYR A 537 8.00 -25.03 -9.37
CA TYR A 537 9.31 -25.56 -8.98
C TYR A 537 9.80 -26.72 -9.86
N ASP A 538 8.89 -27.42 -10.53
CA ASP A 538 9.21 -28.41 -11.58
C ASP A 538 10.03 -27.78 -12.72
N LEU A 539 9.75 -26.52 -13.08
CA LEU A 539 10.47 -25.80 -14.14
C LEU A 539 11.47 -24.76 -13.64
N TYR A 540 11.44 -24.40 -12.37
CA TYR A 540 12.26 -23.31 -11.82
C TYR A 540 13.77 -23.48 -12.10
N VAL A 541 14.32 -24.70 -11.96
CA VAL A 541 15.74 -24.96 -12.26
C VAL A 541 16.06 -24.75 -13.74
N ALA A 542 15.18 -25.19 -14.64
CA ALA A 542 15.35 -25.00 -16.08
C ALA A 542 15.20 -23.52 -16.47
N TRP A 543 14.24 -22.81 -15.86
CA TRP A 543 14.08 -21.37 -16.00
C TRP A 543 15.35 -20.62 -15.55
N ARG A 544 15.86 -20.93 -14.35
CA ARG A 544 17.08 -20.31 -13.81
C ARG A 544 18.29 -20.57 -14.73
N GLY A 545 18.40 -21.79 -15.24
CA GLY A 545 19.39 -22.14 -16.26
C GLY A 545 19.28 -21.28 -17.52
N ALA A 546 18.07 -21.04 -18.03
CA ALA A 546 17.83 -20.17 -19.19
C ALA A 546 18.15 -18.70 -18.90
N VAL A 547 17.77 -18.17 -17.73
CA VAL A 547 18.08 -16.79 -17.31
C VAL A 547 19.59 -16.55 -17.22
N GLN A 548 20.33 -17.53 -16.74
CA GLN A 548 21.78 -17.46 -16.54
C GLN A 548 22.59 -17.92 -17.77
N GLY A 549 21.93 -18.40 -18.82
CA GLY A 549 22.58 -18.89 -20.04
C GLY A 549 23.22 -20.28 -19.92
N ALA A 550 22.97 -21.00 -18.82
CA ALA A 550 23.42 -22.39 -18.63
C ALA A 550 22.56 -23.41 -19.39
N ALA A 551 21.31 -23.04 -19.73
CA ALA A 551 20.42 -23.81 -20.58
C ALA A 551 19.90 -22.91 -21.71
N SER A 552 19.53 -23.50 -22.85
CA SER A 552 18.94 -22.73 -23.94
C SER A 552 17.52 -22.30 -23.59
N ILE A 553 17.11 -21.10 -24.01
CA ILE A 553 15.72 -20.63 -23.88
C ILE A 553 14.75 -21.62 -24.56
N LYS A 554 15.17 -22.20 -25.70
CA LYS A 554 14.41 -23.22 -26.42
C LYS A 554 14.09 -24.43 -25.54
N SER A 555 15.07 -24.94 -24.80
CA SER A 555 14.88 -26.09 -23.89
C SER A 555 13.90 -25.79 -22.77
N TYR A 556 13.96 -24.58 -22.20
CA TYR A 556 12.98 -24.14 -21.21
C TYR A 556 11.56 -24.06 -21.79
N LEU A 557 11.40 -23.51 -23.01
CA LEU A 557 10.10 -23.45 -23.68
C LEU A 557 9.54 -24.83 -24.03
N GLU A 558 10.39 -25.82 -24.35
CA GLU A 558 9.96 -27.21 -24.52
C GLU A 558 9.36 -27.78 -23.23
N LEU A 559 10.00 -27.56 -22.09
CA LEU A 559 9.48 -28.02 -20.80
C LEU A 559 8.20 -27.27 -20.39
N LEU A 560 8.11 -25.97 -20.68
CA LEU A 560 6.90 -25.19 -20.47
C LEU A 560 5.74 -25.70 -21.34
N ARG A 561 6.02 -26.13 -22.57
CA ARG A 561 5.03 -26.80 -23.43
C ARG A 561 4.63 -28.16 -22.85
N LEU A 562 5.58 -28.94 -22.31
CA LEU A 562 5.31 -30.24 -21.68
C LEU A 562 4.28 -30.14 -20.55
N GLN A 563 4.33 -29.09 -19.72
CA GLN A 563 3.31 -28.84 -18.66
C GLN A 563 1.87 -28.83 -19.21
N THR A 564 1.67 -28.45 -20.47
CA THR A 564 0.33 -28.41 -21.08
C THR A 564 -0.23 -29.79 -21.42
N PHE A 565 0.61 -30.82 -21.44
CA PHE A 565 0.24 -32.19 -21.78
C PHE A 565 0.15 -33.11 -20.56
N ILE A 566 0.93 -32.84 -19.51
CA ILE A 566 1.07 -33.74 -18.35
C ILE A 566 0.12 -33.42 -17.19
N TYR A 567 -0.56 -32.27 -17.21
CA TYR A 567 -1.48 -31.84 -16.15
C TYR A 567 -2.93 -31.73 -16.64
N PRO A 568 -3.93 -31.81 -15.73
CA PRO A 568 -5.34 -31.64 -16.08
C PRO A 568 -5.60 -30.33 -16.83
N LYS A 569 -6.55 -30.31 -17.77
CA LYS A 569 -6.80 -29.15 -18.65
C LYS A 569 -6.90 -27.79 -17.93
N ASN A 570 -7.49 -27.79 -16.74
CA ASN A 570 -7.74 -26.62 -15.89
C ASN A 570 -6.61 -26.30 -14.89
N PHE A 571 -5.45 -26.97 -14.98
CA PHE A 571 -4.33 -26.73 -14.06
C PHE A 571 -3.90 -25.26 -14.03
N ILE A 572 -3.45 -24.81 -12.85
CA ILE A 572 -2.93 -23.47 -12.62
C ILE A 572 -1.57 -23.58 -11.92
N LYS A 573 -0.54 -23.06 -12.57
CA LYS A 573 0.78 -22.88 -11.95
C LYS A 573 0.91 -21.49 -11.36
N LEU A 574 1.54 -21.37 -10.20
CA LEU A 574 1.99 -20.10 -9.65
C LEU A 574 3.30 -19.71 -10.35
N ARG A 575 3.21 -18.77 -11.30
CA ARG A 575 4.36 -18.22 -12.03
C ARG A 575 5.03 -17.15 -11.18
N PHE A 576 6.33 -17.29 -10.99
CA PHE A 576 7.14 -16.35 -10.23
C PHE A 576 8.54 -16.24 -10.84
N VAL A 577 9.29 -15.22 -10.44
CA VAL A 577 10.74 -15.08 -10.74
C VAL A 577 11.59 -15.04 -9.47
N GLU A 578 10.95 -14.86 -8.33
CA GLU A 578 11.52 -14.90 -6.99
C GLU A 578 10.40 -15.19 -5.98
N ASN A 579 10.76 -15.64 -4.79
CA ASN A 579 9.89 -15.82 -3.62
C ASN A 579 10.77 -15.81 -2.35
N HIS A 580 10.24 -16.20 -1.20
CA HIS A 580 10.97 -16.17 0.07
C HIS A 580 12.13 -17.20 0.16
N ASP A 581 12.10 -18.28 -0.61
CA ASP A 581 13.16 -19.32 -0.63
C ASP A 581 14.22 -19.09 -1.70
N GLN A 582 13.98 -18.16 -2.62
CA GLN A 582 14.74 -18.01 -3.86
C GLN A 582 15.40 -16.65 -3.98
N ASP A 583 16.55 -16.63 -4.67
CA ASP A 583 17.27 -15.40 -4.99
C ASP A 583 16.39 -14.39 -5.71
N ARG A 584 16.55 -13.11 -5.35
CA ARG A 584 15.91 -11.99 -6.05
C ARG A 584 16.30 -11.98 -7.53
N ILE A 585 15.36 -11.75 -8.44
CA ILE A 585 15.61 -11.62 -9.88
C ILE A 585 16.59 -10.48 -10.17
N ALA A 586 16.53 -9.40 -9.39
CA ALA A 586 17.46 -8.28 -9.49
C ALA A 586 18.90 -8.65 -9.10
N TYR A 587 19.06 -9.68 -8.26
CA TYR A 587 20.36 -10.27 -7.94
C TYR A 587 20.81 -11.26 -9.01
N ILE A 588 19.94 -12.18 -9.45
CA ILE A 588 20.23 -13.14 -10.51
C ILE A 588 20.65 -12.43 -11.80
N CYS A 589 20.01 -11.30 -12.11
CA CYS A 589 20.27 -10.47 -13.30
C CYS A 589 21.07 -9.19 -12.99
N ARG A 590 21.91 -9.18 -11.96
CA ARG A 590 22.66 -7.98 -11.54
C ARG A 590 23.53 -7.35 -12.63
N ASP A 591 24.03 -8.17 -13.57
CA ASP A 591 24.86 -7.72 -14.68
C ASP A 591 24.04 -7.10 -15.82
N ASN A 592 22.74 -7.43 -15.91
CA ASN A 592 21.83 -6.84 -16.88
C ASN A 592 20.40 -6.80 -16.31
N ARG A 593 20.01 -5.66 -15.75
CA ARG A 593 18.67 -5.40 -15.20
C ARG A 593 17.55 -5.70 -16.20
N TRP A 594 17.72 -5.28 -17.44
CA TRP A 594 16.68 -5.37 -18.47
C TRP A 594 16.29 -6.82 -18.76
N LYS A 595 17.27 -7.74 -18.63
CA LYS A 595 17.04 -9.20 -18.66
C LYS A 595 16.03 -9.63 -17.59
N GLY A 596 16.25 -9.22 -16.34
CA GLY A 596 15.38 -9.56 -15.22
C GLY A 596 13.96 -9.02 -15.39
N LEU A 597 13.83 -7.80 -15.90
CA LEU A 597 12.54 -7.19 -16.20
C LEU A 597 11.82 -7.91 -17.35
N ALA A 598 12.53 -8.33 -18.40
CA ALA A 598 11.95 -9.08 -19.51
C ALA A 598 11.42 -10.45 -19.06
N TRP A 599 12.18 -11.16 -18.20
CA TRP A 599 11.73 -12.42 -17.59
C TRP A 599 10.54 -12.24 -16.66
N THR A 600 10.51 -11.14 -15.88
CA THR A 600 9.38 -10.80 -15.02
C THR A 600 8.11 -10.54 -15.85
N ALA A 601 8.25 -9.79 -16.94
CA ALA A 601 7.15 -9.53 -17.86
C ALA A 601 6.63 -10.79 -18.54
N PHE A 602 7.52 -11.70 -18.97
CA PHE A 602 7.13 -12.99 -19.52
C PHE A 602 6.39 -13.86 -18.49
N SER A 603 6.89 -13.92 -17.25
CA SER A 603 6.27 -14.68 -16.15
C SER A 603 4.83 -14.21 -15.89
N ALA A 604 4.60 -12.89 -15.87
CA ALA A 604 3.25 -12.32 -15.74
C ALA A 604 2.33 -12.68 -16.93
N PHE A 605 2.83 -12.58 -18.16
CA PHE A 605 2.04 -12.87 -19.37
C PHE A 605 1.70 -14.35 -19.56
N ASN A 606 2.47 -15.26 -18.96
CA ASN A 606 2.34 -16.70 -19.13
C ASN A 606 1.06 -17.28 -18.50
N LYS A 607 0.66 -18.51 -18.90
CA LYS A 607 -0.51 -19.22 -18.32
C LYS A 607 -0.25 -19.59 -16.86
N GLY A 608 -1.13 -19.17 -15.96
CA GLY A 608 -1.03 -19.42 -14.51
C GLY A 608 -1.42 -18.18 -13.68
N CYS A 609 -1.22 -18.24 -12.37
CA CYS A 609 -1.29 -17.07 -11.48
C CYS A 609 0.08 -16.39 -11.41
N PHE A 610 0.13 -15.07 -11.22
CA PHE A 610 1.39 -14.32 -11.16
C PHE A 610 1.68 -13.93 -9.71
N LEU A 611 2.82 -14.36 -9.17
CA LEU A 611 3.30 -13.97 -7.85
C LEU A 611 4.19 -12.73 -7.96
N VAL A 612 3.95 -11.76 -7.08
CA VAL A 612 4.85 -10.67 -6.77
C VAL A 612 5.30 -10.84 -5.33
N HIS A 613 6.59 -11.07 -5.12
CA HIS A 613 7.16 -11.18 -3.77
C HIS A 613 7.44 -9.77 -3.22
N ASP A 614 7.21 -9.53 -1.93
CA ASP A 614 7.39 -8.21 -1.34
C ASP A 614 8.82 -7.71 -1.52
N GLY A 615 9.00 -6.46 -1.95
CA GLY A 615 10.29 -5.89 -2.29
C GLY A 615 10.71 -6.10 -3.77
N GLN A 616 10.05 -6.98 -4.51
CA GLN A 616 10.27 -7.13 -5.96
C GLN A 616 9.89 -5.84 -6.71
N GLU A 617 8.79 -5.22 -6.29
CA GLU A 617 8.27 -3.95 -6.78
C GLU A 617 9.19 -2.76 -6.45
N MET A 618 10.21 -2.98 -5.60
CA MET A 618 11.27 -2.02 -5.30
C MET A 618 12.61 -2.45 -5.92
N GLU A 619 12.65 -3.48 -6.75
CA GLU A 619 13.90 -4.03 -7.31
C GLU A 619 14.94 -4.40 -6.24
N GLN A 620 14.51 -4.97 -5.12
CA GLN A 620 15.43 -5.40 -4.08
C GLN A 620 16.35 -6.51 -4.57
N LYS A 621 17.62 -6.46 -4.14
CA LYS A 621 18.66 -7.43 -4.52
C LYS A 621 19.00 -8.42 -3.42
N THR A 622 18.49 -8.21 -2.21
CA THR A 622 18.73 -9.08 -1.05
C THR A 622 17.44 -9.81 -0.70
N ILE A 623 17.57 -11.09 -0.38
CA ILE A 623 16.49 -11.87 0.25
C ILE A 623 16.49 -11.51 1.74
N SER A 624 15.31 -11.33 2.31
CA SER A 624 15.17 -11.14 3.75
C SER A 624 15.54 -12.41 4.51
N SER A 625 16.27 -12.28 5.61
CA SER A 625 16.55 -13.42 6.49
C SER A 625 15.27 -14.02 7.07
N LEU A 626 15.14 -15.34 7.01
CA LEU A 626 14.09 -16.09 7.72
C LEU A 626 14.40 -16.27 9.22
N PHE A 627 15.62 -15.94 9.68
CA PHE A 627 16.09 -16.32 11.03
C PHE A 627 16.43 -15.11 11.90
N GLU A 628 16.74 -13.99 11.27
CA GLU A 628 17.23 -12.77 11.91
C GLU A 628 16.30 -11.62 11.61
N LYS A 629 16.31 -10.61 12.49
CA LYS A 629 15.57 -9.38 12.24
C LYS A 629 16.18 -8.61 11.07
N ASP A 630 15.48 -8.63 9.95
CA ASP A 630 15.95 -8.03 8.70
C ASP A 630 14.86 -7.13 8.12
N TRP A 631 14.99 -5.83 8.38
CA TRP A 631 14.04 -4.85 7.85
C TRP A 631 14.31 -4.62 6.36
N VAL A 632 13.23 -4.65 5.57
CA VAL A 632 13.23 -4.24 4.16
C VAL A 632 13.77 -2.79 4.05
N ASP A 633 15.00 -2.62 3.57
CA ASP A 633 15.61 -1.30 3.35
C ASP A 633 15.20 -0.74 1.98
N ASN A 634 14.51 0.39 2.00
CA ASN A 634 14.06 1.12 0.81
C ASN A 634 15.00 2.27 0.43
N LYS A 635 16.24 2.33 0.95
CA LYS A 635 17.22 3.34 0.54
C LYS A 635 17.93 2.93 -0.75
N GLY A 636 17.88 3.80 -1.76
CA GLY A 636 18.58 3.58 -3.04
C GLY A 636 17.95 2.53 -3.95
N VAL A 637 16.75 2.06 -3.61
CA VAL A 637 15.92 1.17 -4.44
C VAL A 637 15.32 1.93 -5.63
N ARG A 638 15.08 1.23 -6.74
CA ARG A 638 14.44 1.83 -7.92
C ARG A 638 12.97 1.38 -7.97
N PRO A 639 12.01 2.30 -7.86
CA PRO A 639 10.60 1.96 -7.88
C PRO A 639 10.21 1.27 -9.19
N LEU A 640 9.63 0.07 -9.08
CA LEU A 640 9.04 -0.73 -10.16
C LEU A 640 7.53 -0.89 -9.98
N GLU A 641 6.87 -0.12 -9.11
CA GLU A 641 5.45 -0.31 -8.83
C GLU A 641 4.59 -0.13 -10.08
N GLU A 642 4.85 0.91 -10.88
CA GLU A 642 4.12 1.16 -12.13
C GLU A 642 4.36 0.04 -13.17
N PHE A 643 5.59 -0.50 -13.19
CA PHE A 643 5.93 -1.64 -14.04
C PHE A 643 5.10 -2.87 -13.63
N ILE A 644 5.10 -3.23 -12.34
CA ILE A 644 4.35 -4.38 -11.83
C ILE A 644 2.83 -4.18 -11.96
N LEU A 645 2.32 -2.99 -11.65
CA LEU A 645 0.92 -2.61 -11.84
C LEU A 645 0.49 -2.85 -13.28
N ARG A 646 1.34 -2.48 -14.25
CA ARG A 646 1.05 -2.71 -15.66
C ARG A 646 1.05 -4.18 -16.03
N LEU A 647 1.97 -4.99 -15.48
CA LEU A 647 1.95 -6.44 -15.65
C LEU A 647 0.65 -7.05 -15.13
N ILE A 648 0.17 -6.60 -13.96
CA ILE A 648 -1.09 -7.06 -13.37
C ILE A 648 -2.27 -6.65 -14.25
N GLN A 649 -2.30 -5.43 -14.79
CA GLN A 649 -3.34 -5.00 -15.72
C GLN A 649 -3.35 -5.85 -17.01
N ILE A 650 -2.18 -6.18 -17.56
CA ILE A 650 -2.08 -7.08 -18.71
C ILE A 650 -2.59 -8.48 -18.34
N LYS A 651 -2.22 -8.98 -17.15
CA LYS A 651 -2.67 -10.29 -16.65
C LYS A 651 -4.19 -10.37 -16.54
N LYS A 652 -4.83 -9.28 -16.13
CA LYS A 652 -6.29 -9.13 -15.99
C LYS A 652 -6.98 -8.68 -17.28
N HIS A 653 -6.28 -8.66 -18.42
CA HIS A 653 -6.90 -8.30 -19.67
C HIS A 653 -7.97 -9.36 -20.05
N PRO A 654 -9.16 -8.97 -20.56
CA PRO A 654 -10.24 -9.91 -20.86
C PRO A 654 -9.84 -11.10 -21.76
N VAL A 655 -8.90 -10.87 -22.68
CA VAL A 655 -8.30 -11.91 -23.54
C VAL A 655 -7.57 -13.01 -22.74
N ILE A 656 -6.90 -12.67 -21.63
CA ILE A 656 -6.19 -13.66 -20.79
C ILE A 656 -7.16 -14.32 -19.81
N GLU A 657 -8.14 -13.57 -19.30
CA GLU A 657 -9.10 -14.07 -18.30
C GLU A 657 -10.11 -15.07 -18.88
N THR A 658 -10.43 -14.97 -20.17
CA THR A 658 -11.41 -15.87 -20.80
C THR A 658 -10.91 -17.31 -20.93
N LYS A 659 -11.80 -18.26 -20.57
CA LYS A 659 -11.54 -19.71 -20.71
C LYS A 659 -11.43 -20.17 -22.17
N GLU A 660 -11.86 -19.35 -23.12
CA GLU A 660 -11.81 -19.65 -24.55
C GLU A 660 -10.44 -19.37 -25.16
N ALA A 661 -9.60 -18.58 -24.49
CA ALA A 661 -8.32 -18.19 -25.04
C ALA A 661 -7.30 -19.32 -24.99
N ARG A 662 -6.43 -19.36 -26.01
CA ARG A 662 -5.27 -20.24 -26.07
C ARG A 662 -3.99 -19.43 -26.01
N LEU A 663 -3.03 -19.88 -25.22
CA LEU A 663 -1.66 -19.37 -25.27
C LEU A 663 -0.84 -20.20 -26.24
N THR A 664 -0.20 -19.53 -27.20
CA THR A 664 0.81 -20.12 -28.09
C THR A 664 2.14 -19.44 -27.82
N LEU A 665 3.17 -20.23 -27.50
CA LEU A 665 4.54 -19.75 -27.38
C LEU A 665 5.25 -19.99 -28.70
N THR A 666 6.13 -19.09 -29.10
CA THR A 666 7.12 -19.25 -30.18
C THR A 666 8.45 -18.64 -29.75
N HIS A 667 9.56 -19.20 -30.24
CA HIS A 667 10.90 -18.67 -30.00
C HIS A 667 11.42 -17.98 -31.25
N HIS A 668 11.82 -16.72 -31.12
CA HIS A 668 12.41 -15.93 -32.20
C HIS A 668 13.59 -15.18 -31.62
N SER A 669 14.81 -15.73 -31.76
CA SER A 669 16.02 -15.13 -31.21
C SER A 669 16.10 -13.63 -31.56
N PRO A 670 16.31 -12.72 -30.60
CA PRO A 670 16.64 -12.95 -29.18
C PRO A 670 15.43 -12.95 -28.20
N CYS A 671 14.20 -12.97 -28.71
CA CYS A 671 12.97 -12.83 -27.92
C CYS A 671 12.19 -14.14 -27.75
N ILE A 672 11.44 -14.21 -26.65
CA ILE A 672 10.27 -15.07 -26.55
C ILE A 672 9.08 -14.29 -27.13
N VAL A 673 8.32 -14.94 -28.00
CA VAL A 673 7.04 -14.41 -28.49
C VAL A 673 5.94 -15.30 -27.93
N ALA A 674 4.91 -14.69 -27.34
CA ALA A 674 3.79 -15.38 -26.75
C ALA A 674 2.49 -14.73 -27.22
N VAL A 675 1.51 -15.55 -27.62
CA VAL A 675 0.25 -15.05 -28.16
C VAL A 675 -0.92 -15.68 -27.43
N TRP A 676 -1.73 -14.84 -26.78
CA TRP A 676 -3.06 -15.21 -26.33
C TRP A 676 -4.06 -14.91 -27.44
N GLU A 677 -4.86 -15.89 -27.83
CA GLU A 677 -5.89 -15.73 -28.87
C GLU A 677 -7.21 -16.32 -28.39
N VAL A 678 -8.29 -15.55 -28.49
CA VAL A 678 -9.67 -16.01 -28.25
C VAL A 678 -10.15 -16.83 -29.45
N LYS A 679 -10.55 -18.08 -29.22
CA LYS A 679 -10.90 -19.02 -30.31
C LYS A 679 -12.07 -18.55 -31.18
N SER A 680 -13.08 -17.93 -30.57
CA SER A 680 -14.33 -17.52 -31.21
C SER A 680 -14.16 -16.26 -32.06
N THR A 681 -13.48 -15.23 -31.53
CA THR A 681 -13.34 -13.92 -32.18
C THR A 681 -12.03 -13.76 -32.95
N ARG A 682 -11.01 -14.59 -32.67
CA ARG A 682 -9.62 -14.45 -33.15
C ARG A 682 -8.88 -13.21 -32.65
N GLU A 683 -9.51 -12.36 -31.85
CA GLU A 683 -8.89 -11.27 -31.13
C GLU A 683 -7.86 -11.80 -30.11
N GLY A 684 -6.79 -11.03 -29.86
CA GLY A 684 -5.73 -11.50 -29.00
C GLY A 684 -4.70 -10.48 -28.53
N LEU A 685 -3.73 -10.98 -27.76
CA LEU A 685 -2.57 -10.25 -27.28
C LEU A 685 -1.29 -10.93 -27.77
N ILE A 686 -0.36 -10.15 -28.31
CA ILE A 686 0.99 -10.60 -28.69
C ILE A 686 1.99 -9.97 -27.72
N GLY A 687 2.67 -10.78 -26.93
CA GLY A 687 3.79 -10.38 -26.08
C GLY A 687 5.12 -10.74 -26.72
N ILE A 688 6.06 -9.80 -26.75
CA ILE A 688 7.42 -9.97 -27.28
C ILE A 688 8.39 -9.58 -26.17
N PHE A 689 9.17 -10.53 -25.67
CA PHE A 689 9.99 -10.38 -24.47
C PHE A 689 11.46 -10.60 -24.81
N ASN A 690 12.30 -9.56 -24.68
CA ASN A 690 13.73 -9.63 -24.99
C ASN A 690 14.51 -10.26 -23.83
N VAL A 691 14.28 -11.54 -23.60
CA VAL A 691 14.86 -12.27 -22.47
C VAL A 691 16.33 -12.63 -22.64
N ALA A 692 16.85 -12.66 -23.88
CA ALA A 692 18.27 -12.93 -24.14
C ALA A 692 19.13 -11.65 -24.09
N GLN A 693 18.53 -10.46 -24.30
CA GLN A 693 19.21 -9.16 -24.28
C GLN A 693 20.37 -9.04 -25.30
N GLU A 694 20.24 -9.67 -26.47
CA GLU A 694 21.30 -9.73 -27.48
C GLU A 694 21.26 -8.58 -28.52
N ALA A 695 20.26 -7.69 -28.46
CA ALA A 695 20.23 -6.46 -29.24
C ALA A 695 19.22 -5.43 -28.70
N ASP A 696 19.66 -4.18 -28.54
CA ASP A 696 18.80 -3.02 -28.25
C ASP A 696 18.62 -2.22 -29.55
N GLY A 697 17.38 -2.07 -30.03
CA GLY A 697 16.97 -1.12 -31.08
C GLY A 697 17.46 -1.32 -32.52
N ALA A 698 18.56 -2.04 -32.77
CA ALA A 698 19.17 -2.19 -34.09
C ALA A 698 18.74 -3.46 -34.87
N GLN A 699 18.08 -4.40 -34.19
CA GLN A 699 17.58 -5.64 -34.80
C GLN A 699 16.06 -5.63 -34.91
N PHE A 700 15.56 -6.31 -35.94
CA PHE A 700 14.13 -6.46 -36.19
C PHE A 700 13.70 -7.91 -35.97
N ILE A 701 12.57 -8.09 -35.30
CA ILE A 701 11.88 -9.37 -35.23
C ILE A 701 10.74 -9.37 -36.24
N GLN A 702 10.60 -10.47 -36.98
CA GLN A 702 9.50 -10.67 -37.91
C GLN A 702 8.42 -11.53 -37.25
N ILE A 703 7.21 -10.99 -37.14
CA ILE A 703 6.01 -11.71 -36.71
C ILE A 703 5.19 -12.00 -37.96
N PRO A 704 5.16 -13.25 -38.42
CA PRO A 704 4.49 -13.58 -39.68
C PRO A 704 2.98 -13.31 -39.58
N ASN A 705 2.42 -12.74 -40.65
CA ASN A 705 1.00 -12.41 -40.79
C ASN A 705 0.44 -11.37 -39.80
N LEU A 706 1.30 -10.59 -39.14
CA LEU A 706 0.88 -9.37 -38.44
C LEU A 706 0.72 -8.25 -39.47
N SER A 707 -0.47 -7.65 -39.55
CA SER A 707 -0.79 -6.63 -40.55
C SER A 707 -0.01 -5.33 -40.31
N ASN A 708 0.33 -4.64 -41.39
CA ASN A 708 0.97 -3.32 -41.35
C ASN A 708 0.08 -2.32 -40.61
N GLY A 709 0.63 -1.60 -39.63
CA GLY A 709 -0.16 -0.65 -38.86
C GLY A 709 0.49 -0.19 -37.57
N ASN A 710 -0.20 0.72 -36.89
CA ASN A 710 0.20 1.21 -35.58
C ASN A 710 -0.62 0.50 -34.51
N TYR A 711 0.06 -0.28 -33.67
CA TYR A 711 -0.57 -1.03 -32.59
C TYR A 711 -0.39 -0.29 -31.27
N LYS A 712 -1.43 -0.30 -30.44
CA LYS A 712 -1.32 0.19 -29.07
C LYS A 712 -0.44 -0.78 -28.28
N ASN A 713 0.73 -0.31 -27.85
CA ASN A 713 1.52 -1.03 -26.87
C ASN A 713 0.80 -0.94 -25.53
N LEU A 714 0.45 -2.08 -24.96
CA LEU A 714 -0.07 -2.20 -23.61
C LEU A 714 1.05 -2.28 -22.57
N PHE A 715 2.31 -2.28 -22.98
CA PHE A 715 3.48 -2.28 -22.10
C PHE A 715 4.14 -0.90 -22.03
N ILE A 716 4.86 -0.64 -20.94
CA ILE A 716 5.63 0.60 -20.75
C ILE A 716 6.97 0.50 -21.48
N ASP A 717 7.26 1.47 -22.36
CA ASP A 717 8.61 1.61 -22.92
C ASP A 717 9.53 2.31 -21.90
N MET A 718 10.41 1.55 -21.25
CA MET A 718 11.44 2.08 -20.36
C MET A 718 12.65 2.59 -21.18
N GLY A 719 12.46 3.75 -21.82
CA GLY A 719 13.46 4.40 -22.66
C GLY A 719 14.69 4.94 -21.90
N VAL A 720 15.68 5.44 -22.67
CA VAL A 720 17.05 5.82 -22.23
C VAL A 720 17.11 7.05 -21.32
N ASN A 721 16.01 7.81 -21.16
CA ASN A 721 15.91 8.94 -20.24
C ASN A 721 14.94 8.61 -19.10
N GLU A 722 15.49 8.28 -17.92
CA GLU A 722 14.73 7.96 -16.69
C GLU A 722 13.77 9.09 -16.21
N LEU A 723 13.88 10.27 -16.82
CA LEU A 723 13.11 11.50 -16.54
C LEU A 723 11.87 11.71 -17.43
N LEU A 724 11.72 10.97 -18.54
CA LEU A 724 10.53 11.01 -19.42
C LEU A 724 9.80 9.67 -19.32
N ARG A 725 8.90 9.58 -18.34
CA ARG A 725 8.27 8.35 -17.86
C ARG A 725 6.92 8.06 -18.56
N TYR A 726 6.70 6.79 -18.92
CA TYR A 726 5.39 6.10 -19.01
C TYR A 726 4.37 6.47 -20.11
N GLU A 727 4.78 6.85 -21.33
CA GLU A 727 3.81 6.89 -22.44
C GLU A 727 3.65 5.52 -23.10
N LEU A 728 2.39 5.07 -23.26
CA LEU A 728 2.05 3.94 -24.13
C LEU A 728 2.27 4.38 -25.59
N ARG A 729 3.49 4.22 -26.08
CA ARG A 729 3.81 4.57 -27.47
C ARG A 729 3.25 3.52 -28.42
N ALA A 730 2.66 3.99 -29.52
CA ALA A 730 2.27 3.10 -30.60
C ALA A 730 3.52 2.43 -31.19
N VAL A 731 3.40 1.14 -31.49
CA VAL A 731 4.45 0.39 -32.18
C VAL A 731 4.03 0.26 -33.64
N SER A 732 4.86 0.83 -34.53
CA SER A 732 4.67 0.69 -35.96
C SER A 732 5.21 -0.67 -36.43
N VAL A 733 4.33 -1.48 -37.00
CA VAL A 733 4.67 -2.74 -37.67
C VAL A 733 4.66 -2.45 -39.17
N ASN A 734 5.75 -2.79 -39.86
CA ASN A 734 5.84 -2.55 -41.31
C ASN A 734 5.12 -3.62 -42.15
N SER A 735 5.08 -3.42 -43.47
CA SER A 735 4.42 -4.30 -44.44
C SER A 735 4.89 -5.75 -44.45
N ASN A 736 6.06 -6.05 -43.87
CA ASN A 736 6.60 -7.40 -43.75
C ASN A 736 6.38 -8.03 -42.36
N GLY A 737 5.57 -7.40 -41.50
CA GLY A 737 5.35 -7.83 -40.12
C GLY A 737 6.60 -7.66 -39.24
N ARG A 738 7.54 -6.78 -39.63
CA ARG A 738 8.77 -6.54 -38.84
C ARG A 738 8.55 -5.38 -37.87
N LEU A 739 9.05 -5.58 -36.66
CA LEU A 739 9.11 -4.56 -35.61
C LEU A 739 10.50 -4.56 -34.95
N ALA A 740 10.88 -3.44 -34.34
CA ALA A 740 12.13 -3.36 -33.58
C ALA A 740 12.08 -4.26 -32.35
N VAL A 741 13.21 -4.92 -32.04
CA VAL A 741 13.35 -5.69 -30.80
C VAL A 741 13.23 -4.73 -29.60
N PRO A 742 12.32 -4.99 -28.63
CA PRO A 742 12.17 -4.11 -27.48
C PRO A 742 13.34 -4.25 -26.52
N LYS A 743 13.59 -3.20 -25.73
CA LYS A 743 14.58 -3.26 -24.64
C LYS A 743 14.17 -4.24 -23.54
N VAL A 744 12.89 -4.26 -23.17
CA VAL A 744 12.32 -5.18 -22.15
C VAL A 744 11.26 -6.06 -22.78
N ALA A 745 10.11 -5.47 -23.11
CA ALA A 745 9.01 -6.16 -23.76
C ALA A 745 8.09 -5.19 -24.49
N ILE A 746 7.27 -5.73 -25.38
CA ILE A 746 6.11 -5.07 -25.99
C ILE A 746 4.93 -6.02 -25.86
N VAL A 747 3.73 -5.47 -25.60
CA VAL A 747 2.48 -6.25 -25.62
C VAL A 747 1.49 -5.53 -26.53
N LEU A 748 1.08 -6.15 -27.63
CA LEU A 748 0.18 -5.56 -28.62
C LEU A 748 -1.20 -6.22 -28.54
N HIS A 749 -2.25 -5.41 -28.59
CA HIS A 749 -3.61 -5.89 -28.81
C HIS A 749 -3.92 -5.91 -30.31
N TYR A 750 -4.47 -7.01 -30.80
CA TYR A 750 -4.87 -7.16 -32.20
C TYR A 750 -6.29 -7.73 -32.30
N THR A 751 -7.01 -7.29 -33.33
CA THR A 751 -8.42 -7.64 -33.58
C THR A 751 -8.63 -8.40 -34.90
N ASP A 752 -7.60 -8.47 -35.74
CA ASP A 752 -7.62 -9.20 -37.01
C ASP A 752 -7.16 -10.66 -36.87
N ILE A 753 -7.39 -11.49 -37.89
CA ILE A 753 -6.94 -12.89 -37.89
C ILE A 753 -5.40 -12.95 -37.97
N LEU A 754 -4.77 -13.32 -36.87
CA LEU A 754 -3.34 -13.62 -36.83
C LEU A 754 -3.11 -15.08 -37.21
N LEU A 755 -2.78 -15.34 -38.48
CA LEU A 755 -2.36 -16.67 -38.92
C LEU A 755 -0.94 -16.97 -38.44
N LEU A 756 -0.75 -17.28 -37.15
CA LEU A 756 0.56 -17.69 -36.65
C LEU A 756 1.03 -18.95 -37.39
N PRO A 757 2.27 -18.96 -37.91
CA PRO A 757 2.79 -20.09 -38.66
C PRO A 757 3.14 -21.22 -37.68
N LYS A 758 2.13 -22.01 -37.33
CA LYS A 758 2.22 -23.21 -36.50
C LYS A 758 2.63 -22.92 -35.04
N PRO A 759 2.11 -23.68 -34.05
CA PRO A 759 2.60 -23.62 -32.68
C PRO A 759 4.11 -23.90 -32.66
N PHE A 760 4.84 -23.44 -31.63
CA PHE A 760 6.27 -23.75 -31.45
C PHE A 760 6.54 -25.22 -31.76
N TYR A 761 7.18 -25.46 -32.90
CA TYR A 761 7.52 -26.78 -33.37
C TYR A 761 8.66 -27.30 -32.49
N SER A 762 8.36 -28.33 -31.71
CA SER A 762 9.37 -29.00 -30.91
C SER A 762 9.88 -30.16 -31.72
N VAL A 763 11.17 -30.13 -32.06
CA VAL A 763 11.82 -31.30 -32.63
C VAL A 763 11.73 -32.47 -31.65
N THR A 764 11.75 -32.20 -30.35
CA THR A 764 11.65 -33.20 -29.28
C THR A 764 10.28 -33.89 -29.23
N PHE A 765 9.18 -33.14 -29.34
CA PHE A 765 7.82 -33.70 -29.22
C PHE A 765 7.14 -34.02 -30.55
N ASP A 766 7.54 -33.39 -31.66
CA ASP A 766 6.86 -33.46 -32.96
C ASP A 766 7.77 -34.02 -34.08
N PHE A 767 8.86 -34.74 -33.76
CA PHE A 767 9.83 -35.24 -34.75
C PHE A 767 9.14 -36.10 -35.83
N ASN A 768 9.25 -35.69 -37.10
CA ASN A 768 8.61 -36.38 -38.23
C ASN A 768 7.09 -36.59 -38.10
N TYR A 769 6.43 -35.86 -37.21
CA TYR A 769 4.97 -35.87 -37.13
C TYR A 769 4.41 -35.19 -38.39
N ARG A 770 4.06 -36.00 -39.40
CA ARG A 770 3.44 -35.55 -40.66
C ARG A 770 1.94 -35.84 -40.59
N HIS A 771 1.15 -34.76 -40.50
CA HIS A 771 -0.32 -34.62 -40.58
C HIS A 771 -1.16 -34.93 -39.34
N ALA A 772 -1.97 -33.94 -38.93
CA ALA A 772 -3.39 -33.83 -39.30
C ALA A 772 -3.79 -32.34 -39.35
#